data_AF-A0A7C5GQN1-F1
#
_entry.id   AF-A0A7C5GQN1-F1
#
_cell.length_a   1.000
_cell.length_b   1.000
_cell.length_c   1.000
_cell.angle_alpha   90.00
_cell.angle_beta   90.00
_cell.angle_gamma   90.00
#
_symmetry.space_group_name_H-M   'P 1'
#
loop_
_entity.id
_entity.type
_entity.pdbx_description
1 polymer ?
#
loop_
_entity_poly.entity_id
_entity_poly.type
_entity_poly.pdbx_seq_one_letter_code
_entity_poly.pdbx_strand_id
1 'polypeptide(L)'
;MGLKRLFVLLILVAIISFGCGKKNPPEPPKITSIRDMPADNGQGVILSWFRFNASPLAKYEIWRGESIEKMKKVGVKNYQLAPEEKVIDSSNYVGDLGYYLVVKQNGDKIPKVEILKGNTGNPEAEKIVWVETKVVLGCAGNLKDKYVDGEFYRIRKDKGFIESRSVVELKGYAPINQENGLILAPDNKVIRLTLEKSPRVLEFLRNAEPIQAPDPATLELQKEYGTRITAFITDAGVRYSMIWLEDQYVDVDTTLKPKTRYYYKIRAYYGYRKFVESDTVSIVPVDDEPTPPAITGAIYDSAKGEAIISWNSPDSDIKNFRLVRISDNSGEEKIAEVGGSWTQLKLSGLKDNEVRAKYRLVSTDRGGKEAQSDTFRLTAGKIPDPPPLPENFTAKDMPNDNATGIVLRWGHPRLSLGYTSLNIMPAPKYSKLALLEGKFFAGEREGKYQILPSGIKDSTNYQKIVSAEIADMPKPEEPFDILVTYEKQTNGDDNVGFVKLQLDSLKPVVDFTDDGRYVFNGISKGKHTITGWILTRSGNAIEETKTTLTFTLPEELEGGTESEPYIIELYRGQSANTSNLEKIITLPATFHEYQDKISTKPVDDSTYYYFMRVVNPEGNFADTKPVGPVQPKENLFHRGKISVLVMLGIFFVIAIYFLLHAQKGRTFYIRPIAGISHVDEALGRATEMGRPILYVLGLDGIPAINTLAGITILGRVARKAAEYQLRVLVPAYDPLTMLVAQETVRSSFTDAGRPDLFNEGDVFFVTDSQFAYAAAVSGIMVREKTATNFYMGGFYAESLLLAEAGASTGAIQIAGTDAMTQLPFFITTCDYTLMGEELYAASAYLSQDPAQIASLKIQDLNKFVIMVIMLAGIIMISFGWHWLYNFFLVQLQ
;
A
#
# COMPACT_ATOMS: atom_id res chain seq x y z
N MET A 1 -9.24 21.17 -68.31
CA MET A 1 -10.09 20.07 -67.77
C MET A 1 -9.31 18.92 -67.11
N GLY A 2 -7.96 18.95 -67.05
CA GLY A 2 -7.14 17.86 -66.48
C GLY A 2 -6.78 17.99 -64.98
N LEU A 3 -6.65 19.20 -64.44
CA LEU A 3 -6.17 19.38 -63.06
C LEU A 3 -7.24 19.10 -61.98
N LYS A 4 -8.51 19.42 -62.25
CA LYS A 4 -9.63 19.12 -61.33
C LYS A 4 -9.91 17.62 -61.21
N ARG A 5 -9.72 16.84 -62.29
CA ARG A 5 -9.87 15.38 -62.22
C ARG A 5 -8.71 14.72 -61.48
N LEU A 6 -7.48 15.22 -61.59
CA LEU A 6 -6.35 14.70 -60.82
C LEU A 6 -6.45 15.04 -59.33
N PHE A 7 -6.94 16.23 -58.98
CA PHE A 7 -7.15 16.63 -57.58
C PHE A 7 -8.34 15.89 -56.93
N VAL A 8 -9.42 15.66 -57.68
CA VAL A 8 -10.54 14.81 -57.21
C VAL A 8 -10.14 13.34 -57.14
N LEU A 9 -9.28 12.83 -58.03
CA LEU A 9 -8.77 11.46 -57.96
C LEU A 9 -7.77 11.28 -56.81
N LEU A 10 -6.91 12.28 -56.52
CA LEU A 10 -6.01 12.25 -55.36
C LEU A 10 -6.77 12.37 -54.03
N ILE A 11 -7.86 13.16 -53.99
CA ILE A 11 -8.75 13.21 -52.82
C ILE A 11 -9.59 11.92 -52.71
N LEU A 12 -10.04 11.32 -53.82
CA LEU A 12 -10.72 10.01 -53.76
C LEU A 12 -9.76 8.90 -53.34
N VAL A 13 -8.51 8.89 -53.79
CA VAL A 13 -7.52 7.89 -53.39
C VAL A 13 -7.04 8.12 -51.96
N ALA A 14 -6.98 9.36 -51.47
CA ALA A 14 -6.71 9.66 -50.06
C ALA A 14 -7.90 9.31 -49.15
N ILE A 15 -9.15 9.45 -49.61
CA ILE A 15 -10.36 9.09 -48.86
C ILE A 15 -10.64 7.58 -48.93
N ILE A 16 -10.20 6.87 -49.97
CA ILE A 16 -10.33 5.41 -50.10
C ILE A 16 -9.16 4.66 -49.40
N SER A 17 -8.07 5.37 -49.04
CA SER A 17 -6.96 4.80 -48.24
C SER A 17 -7.16 4.87 -46.73
N PHE A 18 -8.19 5.59 -46.25
CA PHE A 18 -8.79 5.33 -44.93
C PHE A 18 -9.94 4.34 -45.10
N GLY A 19 -9.59 3.14 -45.55
CA GLY A 19 -10.40 1.96 -45.34
C GLY A 19 -10.55 1.78 -43.83
N CYS A 20 -11.56 2.41 -43.27
CA CYS A 20 -12.12 2.09 -41.97
C CYS A 20 -12.57 0.64 -42.09
N GLY A 21 -11.65 -0.28 -41.77
CA GLY A 21 -11.98 -1.69 -41.66
C GLY A 21 -13.19 -1.74 -40.77
N LYS A 22 -14.30 -2.29 -41.28
CA LYS A 22 -15.42 -2.70 -40.43
C LYS A 22 -14.81 -3.70 -39.45
N LYS A 23 -14.35 -3.23 -38.29
CA LYS A 23 -14.08 -4.09 -37.14
C LYS A 23 -15.44 -4.71 -36.85
N ASN A 24 -15.54 -6.01 -37.07
CA ASN A 24 -16.70 -6.78 -36.61
C ASN A 24 -16.98 -6.39 -35.15
N PRO A 25 -18.26 -6.28 -34.73
CA PRO A 25 -18.55 -6.08 -33.33
C PRO A 25 -17.80 -7.15 -32.52
N PRO A 26 -17.12 -6.77 -31.43
CA PRO A 26 -16.33 -7.71 -30.64
C PRO A 26 -17.21 -8.87 -30.16
N GLU A 27 -16.66 -10.09 -30.18
CA GLU A 27 -17.38 -11.31 -29.81
C GLU A 27 -17.95 -11.20 -28.39
N PRO A 28 -19.22 -11.60 -28.17
CA PRO A 28 -19.84 -11.50 -26.85
C PRO A 28 -19.03 -12.24 -25.77
N PRO A 29 -19.04 -11.77 -24.51
CA PRO A 29 -18.36 -12.46 -23.42
C PRO A 29 -18.92 -13.88 -23.30
N LYS A 30 -18.03 -14.86 -23.08
CA LYS A 30 -18.42 -16.27 -22.94
C LYS A 30 -18.27 -16.69 -21.48
N ILE A 31 -19.37 -17.16 -20.88
CA ILE A 31 -19.34 -17.79 -19.56
C ILE A 31 -18.57 -19.11 -19.69
N THR A 32 -17.51 -19.24 -18.90
CA THR A 32 -16.55 -20.34 -18.95
C THR A 32 -16.90 -21.42 -17.96
N SER A 33 -17.43 -21.06 -16.80
CA SER A 33 -17.96 -22.01 -15.84
C SER A 33 -19.05 -21.39 -14.99
N ILE A 34 -20.02 -22.23 -14.62
CA ILE A 34 -20.95 -21.97 -13.53
C ILE A 34 -20.99 -23.23 -12.69
N ARG A 35 -20.62 -23.13 -11.43
CA ARG A 35 -20.56 -24.28 -10.52
C ARG A 35 -21.08 -23.87 -9.15
N ASP A 36 -21.59 -24.86 -8.45
CA ASP A 36 -22.02 -24.70 -7.07
C ASP A 36 -20.82 -24.34 -6.20
N MET A 37 -21.03 -23.50 -5.19
CA MET A 37 -19.98 -23.18 -4.26
C MET A 37 -19.89 -24.33 -3.23
N PRO A 38 -18.71 -24.94 -3.04
CA PRO A 38 -18.59 -26.07 -2.13
C PRO A 38 -18.81 -25.63 -0.69
N ALA A 39 -19.45 -26.50 0.11
CA ALA A 39 -19.62 -26.34 1.56
C ALA A 39 -20.21 -24.98 1.97
N ASP A 40 -21.36 -24.64 1.38
CA ASP A 40 -22.02 -23.35 1.60
C ASP A 40 -23.54 -23.46 1.85
N ASN A 41 -24.02 -24.67 2.12
CA ASN A 41 -25.43 -25.00 2.28
C ASN A 41 -26.32 -24.72 1.05
N GLY A 42 -25.75 -24.72 -0.16
CA GLY A 42 -26.46 -24.50 -1.42
C GLY A 42 -26.93 -23.05 -1.62
N GLN A 43 -26.23 -22.09 -0.99
CA GLN A 43 -26.59 -20.67 -1.01
C GLN A 43 -25.77 -19.87 -2.02
N GLY A 44 -24.82 -20.50 -2.69
CA GLY A 44 -23.80 -19.81 -3.44
C GLY A 44 -23.41 -20.51 -4.73
N VAL A 45 -23.06 -19.70 -5.73
CA VAL A 45 -22.59 -20.17 -7.03
C VAL A 45 -21.35 -19.37 -7.42
N ILE A 46 -20.38 -20.07 -7.99
CA ILE A 46 -19.19 -19.49 -8.59
C ILE A 46 -19.42 -19.37 -10.10
N LEU A 47 -19.37 -18.13 -10.60
CA LEU A 47 -19.51 -17.81 -12.02
C LEU A 47 -18.18 -17.30 -12.57
N SER A 48 -17.70 -17.87 -13.68
CA SER A 48 -16.52 -17.40 -14.40
C SER A 48 -16.79 -17.13 -15.88
N TRP A 49 -16.14 -16.12 -16.46
CA TRP A 49 -16.25 -15.78 -17.89
C TRP A 49 -14.98 -15.13 -18.44
N PHE A 50 -14.72 -15.26 -19.74
CA PHE A 50 -13.57 -14.61 -20.38
C PHE A 50 -13.72 -13.08 -20.44
N ARG A 51 -12.60 -12.35 -20.33
CA ARG A 51 -12.53 -10.90 -20.53
C ARG A 51 -12.97 -10.57 -21.94
N PHE A 52 -13.87 -9.60 -22.00
CA PHE A 52 -14.31 -9.00 -23.23
C PHE A 52 -13.23 -8.07 -23.80
N ASN A 53 -12.71 -8.43 -24.98
CA ASN A 53 -11.60 -7.74 -25.64
C ASN A 53 -12.11 -6.53 -26.45
N ALA A 54 -12.50 -5.45 -25.76
CA ALA A 54 -12.87 -4.18 -26.36
C ALA A 54 -12.25 -3.00 -25.59
N SER A 55 -11.78 -1.97 -26.30
CA SER A 55 -11.23 -0.75 -25.69
C SER A 55 -12.03 0.48 -26.15
N PRO A 56 -12.48 1.35 -25.22
CA PRO A 56 -12.44 1.18 -23.76
C PRO A 56 -13.58 0.27 -23.27
N LEU A 57 -13.26 -0.71 -22.42
CA LEU A 57 -14.25 -1.46 -21.62
C LEU A 57 -14.60 -0.63 -20.38
N ALA A 58 -15.87 -0.55 -20.01
CA ALA A 58 -16.32 0.26 -18.88
C ALA A 58 -16.74 -0.59 -17.66
N LYS A 59 -17.49 -1.68 -17.86
CA LYS A 59 -17.98 -2.57 -16.78
C LYS A 59 -18.62 -3.84 -17.33
N TYR A 60 -18.79 -4.83 -16.47
CA TYR A 60 -19.71 -5.97 -16.65
C TYR A 60 -20.91 -5.83 -15.71
N GLU A 61 -22.08 -6.27 -16.15
CA GLU A 61 -23.24 -6.51 -15.31
C GLU A 61 -23.57 -8.00 -15.30
N ILE A 62 -23.84 -8.52 -14.11
CA ILE A 62 -24.24 -9.90 -13.87
C ILE A 62 -25.74 -9.91 -13.68
N TRP A 63 -26.43 -10.68 -14.52
CA TRP A 63 -27.88 -10.78 -14.54
C TRP A 63 -28.30 -12.19 -14.12
N ARG A 64 -29.26 -12.28 -13.20
CA ARG A 64 -29.80 -13.54 -12.66
C ARG A 64 -31.33 -13.53 -12.66
N GLY A 65 -31.95 -14.67 -12.97
CA GLY A 65 -33.39 -14.88 -12.81
C GLY A 65 -33.74 -16.34 -12.52
N GLU A 66 -34.91 -16.59 -11.94
CA GLU A 66 -35.49 -17.94 -11.83
C GLU A 66 -36.12 -18.40 -13.16
N SER A 67 -36.30 -17.47 -14.10
CA SER A 67 -36.60 -17.75 -15.51
C SER A 67 -35.84 -16.77 -16.42
N ILE A 68 -35.62 -17.18 -17.68
CA ILE A 68 -34.90 -16.37 -18.68
C ILE A 68 -35.66 -15.07 -19.01
N GLU A 69 -36.99 -15.07 -18.88
CA GLU A 69 -37.84 -13.90 -19.13
C GLU A 69 -37.82 -12.87 -18.00
N LYS A 70 -37.43 -13.27 -16.78
CA LYS A 70 -37.45 -12.43 -15.57
C LYS A 70 -36.07 -12.35 -14.92
N MET A 71 -35.08 -11.88 -15.67
CA MET A 71 -33.74 -11.63 -15.15
C MET A 71 -33.62 -10.22 -14.56
N LYS A 72 -32.95 -10.12 -13.41
CA LYS A 72 -32.59 -8.85 -12.78
C LYS A 72 -31.08 -8.75 -12.64
N LYS A 73 -30.58 -7.52 -12.63
CA LYS A 73 -29.17 -7.25 -12.31
C LYS A 73 -28.91 -7.59 -10.84
N VAL A 74 -27.92 -8.44 -10.59
CA VAL A 74 -27.52 -8.87 -9.24
C VAL A 74 -26.11 -8.42 -8.86
N GLY A 75 -25.26 -8.12 -9.85
CA GLY A 75 -23.90 -7.65 -9.62
C GLY A 75 -23.41 -6.71 -10.71
N VAL A 76 -22.44 -5.87 -10.37
CA VAL A 76 -21.71 -5.01 -11.30
C VAL A 76 -20.23 -5.15 -11.04
N LYS A 77 -19.47 -5.52 -12.07
CA LYS A 77 -18.01 -5.53 -12.03
C LYS A 77 -17.51 -4.34 -12.84
N ASN A 78 -17.12 -3.24 -12.17
CA ASN A 78 -16.58 -2.08 -12.86
C ASN A 78 -15.22 -2.41 -13.46
N TYR A 79 -14.94 -1.91 -14.67
CA TYR A 79 -13.58 -1.83 -15.17
C TYR A 79 -12.92 -0.64 -14.48
N GLN A 80 -12.16 -0.91 -13.43
CA GLN A 80 -11.17 0.06 -12.97
C GLN A 80 -10.00 -0.02 -13.96
N LEU A 81 -9.58 1.11 -14.52
CA LEU A 81 -8.14 1.31 -14.71
C LEU A 81 -7.58 0.98 -13.34
N ALA A 82 -6.93 -0.18 -13.20
CA ALA A 82 -6.33 -0.52 -11.93
C ALA A 82 -5.51 0.70 -11.51
N PRO A 83 -5.63 1.21 -10.26
CA PRO A 83 -4.56 2.06 -9.75
C PRO A 83 -3.25 1.30 -10.02
N GLU A 84 -2.17 2.00 -10.39
CA GLU A 84 -0.88 1.35 -10.62
C GLU A 84 -0.69 0.26 -9.57
N GLU A 85 -0.75 -0.99 -10.04
CA GLU A 85 -0.65 -2.14 -9.18
C GLU A 85 0.78 -2.10 -8.68
N LYS A 86 0.97 -1.70 -7.41
CA LYS A 86 2.28 -1.76 -6.82
C LYS A 86 2.69 -3.22 -6.79
N VAL A 87 3.67 -3.55 -7.63
CA VAL A 87 4.54 -4.69 -7.36
C VAL A 87 5.10 -4.42 -5.97
N ILE A 88 4.71 -5.26 -5.01
CA ILE A 88 5.34 -5.20 -3.70
C ILE A 88 6.68 -5.91 -3.90
N ASP A 89 7.74 -5.12 -3.84
CA ASP A 89 9.05 -5.62 -3.45
C ASP A 89 8.85 -6.24 -2.06
N SER A 90 8.71 -7.57 -2.01
CA SER A 90 8.76 -8.30 -0.74
C SER A 90 10.19 -8.19 -0.24
N SER A 91 10.48 -7.07 0.41
CA SER A 91 11.74 -6.75 1.06
C SER A 91 11.96 -7.65 2.27
N ASN A 92 12.14 -8.93 2.00
CA ASN A 92 12.84 -9.89 2.82
C ASN A 92 13.73 -10.65 1.85
N TYR A 93 15.03 -10.40 1.93
CA TYR A 93 16.04 -11.17 1.22
C TYR A 93 15.93 -12.62 1.69
N VAL A 94 15.11 -13.45 1.05
CA VAL A 94 15.09 -14.89 1.31
C VAL A 94 16.28 -15.46 0.58
N GLY A 95 17.41 -15.50 1.29
CA GLY A 95 18.54 -16.30 0.86
C GLY A 95 18.08 -17.74 0.66
N ASP A 96 18.30 -18.26 -0.53
CA ASP A 96 18.13 -19.67 -0.90
C ASP A 96 16.68 -20.17 -1.05
N LEU A 97 15.92 -19.56 -1.97
CA LEU A 97 14.61 -20.09 -2.41
C LEU A 97 14.65 -21.57 -2.82
N GLY A 98 15.83 -22.09 -3.21
CA GLY A 98 15.98 -23.49 -3.61
C GLY A 98 15.38 -23.81 -4.97
N TYR A 99 15.09 -22.81 -5.82
CA TYR A 99 14.56 -22.99 -7.17
C TYR A 99 15.50 -22.45 -8.24
N TYR A 100 15.48 -23.09 -9.41
CA TYR A 100 16.34 -22.77 -10.55
C TYR A 100 15.55 -22.74 -11.85
N LEU A 101 15.92 -21.81 -12.75
CA LEU A 101 15.32 -21.66 -14.07
C LEU A 101 16.23 -22.31 -15.12
N VAL A 102 15.69 -23.26 -15.90
CA VAL A 102 16.42 -24.00 -16.94
C VAL A 102 15.72 -23.87 -18.30
N VAL A 103 16.49 -23.63 -19.35
CA VAL A 103 15.98 -23.65 -20.74
C VAL A 103 16.21 -25.04 -21.35
N LYS A 104 15.14 -25.83 -21.58
CA LYS A 104 15.21 -27.16 -22.21
C LYS A 104 14.94 -27.11 -23.73
N GLN A 105 15.66 -27.93 -24.49
CA GLN A 105 15.41 -28.15 -25.92
C GLN A 105 14.25 -29.14 -26.12
N ASN A 106 13.49 -28.99 -27.21
CA ASN A 106 12.46 -29.96 -27.59
C ASN A 106 12.45 -30.19 -29.11
N GLY A 107 13.52 -30.79 -29.64
CA GLY A 107 13.71 -30.99 -31.09
C GLY A 107 13.67 -29.67 -31.90
N ASP A 108 13.17 -29.71 -33.14
CA ASP A 108 13.00 -28.56 -34.05
C ASP A 108 11.93 -27.53 -33.61
N LYS A 109 11.64 -27.43 -32.30
CA LYS A 109 10.66 -26.50 -31.73
C LYS A 109 11.33 -25.45 -30.83
N ILE A 110 10.61 -24.34 -30.63
CA ILE A 110 10.98 -23.23 -29.74
C ILE A 110 11.40 -23.79 -28.36
N PRO A 111 12.55 -23.36 -27.79
CA PRO A 111 13.02 -23.85 -26.50
C PRO A 111 12.01 -23.56 -25.38
N LYS A 112 11.90 -24.47 -24.39
CA LYS A 112 10.98 -24.35 -23.25
C LYS A 112 11.73 -23.89 -22.00
N VAL A 113 11.04 -23.21 -21.08
CA VAL A 113 11.60 -22.79 -19.79
C VAL A 113 10.93 -23.61 -18.69
N GLU A 114 11.73 -24.23 -17.84
CA GLU A 114 11.27 -25.07 -16.74
C GLU A 114 11.87 -24.59 -15.43
N ILE A 115 11.07 -24.61 -14.37
CA ILE A 115 11.54 -24.35 -13.01
C ILE A 115 11.79 -25.69 -12.32
N LEU A 116 12.89 -25.77 -11.59
CA LEU A 116 13.31 -26.96 -10.87
C LEU A 116 13.55 -26.62 -9.40
N LYS A 117 13.14 -27.51 -8.49
CA LYS A 117 13.39 -27.42 -7.04
C LYS A 117 14.67 -28.21 -6.69
N GLY A 118 15.56 -27.62 -5.90
CA GLY A 118 16.84 -28.18 -5.44
C GLY A 118 18.03 -27.95 -6.39
N ASN A 119 19.23 -28.38 -5.99
CA ASN A 119 20.43 -28.29 -6.83
C ASN A 119 20.29 -29.22 -8.06
N THR A 120 20.21 -28.63 -9.24
CA THR A 120 19.87 -29.35 -10.49
C THR A 120 21.06 -30.08 -11.12
N GLY A 121 22.30 -29.76 -10.71
CA GLY A 121 23.52 -30.22 -11.38
C GLY A 121 23.63 -29.78 -12.85
N ASN A 122 22.74 -28.91 -13.33
CA ASN A 122 22.71 -28.40 -14.69
C ASN A 122 23.49 -27.07 -14.76
N PRO A 123 24.57 -26.97 -15.55
CA PRO A 123 25.40 -25.76 -15.64
C PRO A 123 24.68 -24.55 -16.25
N GLU A 124 23.49 -24.74 -16.84
CA GLU A 124 22.66 -23.70 -17.45
C GLU A 124 21.52 -23.22 -16.54
N ALA A 125 21.42 -23.78 -15.33
CA ALA A 125 20.38 -23.43 -14.39
C ALA A 125 20.71 -22.09 -13.73
N GLU A 126 19.90 -21.08 -13.98
CA GLU A 126 20.03 -19.79 -13.30
C GLU A 126 19.29 -19.88 -11.95
N LYS A 127 19.97 -19.59 -10.84
CA LYS A 127 19.35 -19.67 -9.51
C LYS A 127 18.33 -18.55 -9.40
N ILE A 128 17.09 -18.88 -9.03
CA ILE A 128 16.09 -17.87 -8.72
C ILE A 128 16.44 -17.34 -7.33
N VAL A 129 16.98 -16.13 -7.28
CA VAL A 129 17.33 -15.46 -6.02
C VAL A 129 16.16 -14.67 -5.46
N TRP A 130 15.23 -14.31 -6.33
CA TRP A 130 14.17 -13.39 -5.99
C TRP A 130 12.94 -13.61 -6.87
N VAL A 131 11.77 -13.47 -6.27
CA VAL A 131 10.48 -13.51 -6.96
C VAL A 131 9.71 -12.23 -6.69
N GLU A 132 9.12 -11.67 -7.72
CA GLU A 132 8.18 -10.58 -7.56
C GLU A 132 6.77 -11.15 -7.50
N THR A 133 6.01 -10.74 -6.49
CA THR A 133 4.62 -11.17 -6.32
C THR A 133 3.69 -9.99 -6.42
N LYS A 134 2.43 -10.27 -6.75
CA LYS A 134 1.37 -9.27 -6.80
C LYS A 134 0.44 -9.44 -5.62
N VAL A 135 0.29 -8.40 -4.80
CA VAL A 135 -0.67 -8.34 -3.68
C VAL A 135 -1.78 -7.35 -4.01
N VAL A 136 -3.03 -7.77 -3.87
CA VAL A 136 -4.18 -6.84 -3.86
C VAL A 136 -4.41 -6.42 -2.40
N LEU A 137 -4.11 -5.15 -2.08
CA LEU A 137 -4.43 -4.57 -0.77
C LEU A 137 -5.95 -4.65 -0.55
N GLY A 138 -6.39 -5.53 0.36
CA GLY A 138 -7.80 -5.71 0.73
C GLY A 138 -8.22 -7.14 1.08
N CYS A 139 -7.43 -8.16 0.75
CA CYS A 139 -7.78 -9.56 1.00
C CYS A 139 -6.65 -10.34 1.68
N ALA A 140 -6.20 -9.90 2.86
CA ALA A 140 -5.15 -10.61 3.61
C ALA A 140 -5.65 -11.86 4.38
N GLY A 141 -6.97 -12.09 4.43
CA GLY A 141 -7.58 -13.06 5.36
C GLY A 141 -7.79 -14.49 4.85
N ASN A 142 -7.73 -14.79 3.55
CA ASN A 142 -8.02 -16.13 3.01
C ASN A 142 -7.23 -16.41 1.73
N LEU A 143 -5.91 -16.61 1.86
CA LEU A 143 -4.99 -16.64 0.72
C LEU A 143 -4.64 -18.04 0.18
N LYS A 144 -5.09 -19.14 0.80
CA LYS A 144 -4.38 -20.42 0.60
C LYS A 144 -4.69 -21.25 -0.64
N ASP A 145 -5.83 -21.11 -1.35
CA ASP A 145 -6.09 -22.02 -2.49
C ASP A 145 -6.59 -21.36 -3.80
N LYS A 146 -7.06 -20.11 -3.78
CA LYS A 146 -7.78 -19.54 -4.94
C LYS A 146 -6.90 -19.07 -6.12
N TYR A 147 -5.59 -18.93 -5.92
CA TYR A 147 -4.68 -18.23 -6.84
C TYR A 147 -3.64 -19.13 -7.53
N VAL A 148 -3.65 -20.43 -7.25
CA VAL A 148 -2.71 -21.43 -7.81
C VAL A 148 -3.22 -22.06 -9.12
N ASP A 149 -4.45 -21.73 -9.54
CA ASP A 149 -5.22 -22.42 -10.61
C ASP A 149 -4.95 -21.92 -12.06
N GLY A 150 -3.91 -21.13 -12.31
CA GLY A 150 -3.66 -20.60 -13.66
C GLY A 150 -3.13 -21.65 -14.63
N GLU A 151 -3.94 -22.20 -15.55
CA GLU A 151 -3.52 -23.32 -16.42
C GLU A 151 -2.42 -22.99 -17.44
N PHE A 152 -2.16 -21.71 -17.78
CA PHE A 152 -1.12 -21.33 -18.74
C PHE A 152 -0.50 -19.94 -18.52
N TYR A 153 0.80 -19.80 -18.79
CA TYR A 153 1.56 -18.54 -18.74
C TYR A 153 2.54 -18.41 -19.92
N ARG A 154 2.97 -17.18 -20.19
CA ARG A 154 4.10 -16.84 -21.07
C ARG A 154 5.25 -16.31 -20.22
N ILE A 155 6.47 -16.77 -20.47
CA ILE A 155 7.66 -16.14 -19.90
C ILE A 155 8.24 -15.20 -20.94
N ARG A 156 8.40 -13.93 -20.57
CA ARG A 156 9.02 -12.88 -21.39
C ARG A 156 10.15 -12.24 -20.59
N LYS A 157 11.31 -12.04 -21.21
CA LYS A 157 12.35 -11.18 -20.64
C LYS A 157 12.06 -9.71 -21.00
N ASP A 158 12.18 -8.80 -20.05
CA ASP A 158 11.93 -7.37 -20.28
C ASP A 158 13.03 -6.73 -21.15
N LYS A 159 12.61 -5.98 -22.18
CA LYS A 159 13.50 -5.43 -23.22
C LYS A 159 14.46 -4.32 -22.76
N GLY A 160 14.46 -3.94 -21.47
CA GLY A 160 15.40 -2.97 -20.88
C GLY A 160 16.57 -3.57 -20.10
N PHE A 161 16.50 -4.87 -19.75
CA PHE A 161 17.49 -5.57 -18.91
C PHE A 161 18.37 -6.54 -19.72
N ILE A 162 18.98 -6.06 -20.81
CA ILE A 162 19.90 -6.88 -21.61
C ILE A 162 21.34 -6.55 -21.18
N GLU A 163 21.74 -7.09 -20.03
CA GLU A 163 23.17 -7.30 -19.78
C GLU A 163 23.57 -8.63 -20.45
N SER A 164 24.46 -8.54 -21.45
CA SER A 164 25.07 -9.72 -22.09
C SER A 164 26.11 -10.40 -21.19
N ARG A 165 26.42 -9.75 -20.06
CA ARG A 165 27.39 -10.18 -19.06
C ARG A 165 26.73 -10.26 -17.68
N SER A 166 27.12 -11.22 -16.87
CA SER A 166 26.77 -11.31 -15.45
C SER A 166 28.04 -11.20 -14.60
N VAL A 167 27.91 -10.80 -13.34
CA VAL A 167 29.04 -10.74 -12.40
C VAL A 167 28.81 -11.77 -11.30
N VAL A 168 29.79 -12.65 -11.09
CA VAL A 168 29.79 -13.67 -10.04
C VAL A 168 30.93 -13.38 -9.08
N GLU A 169 30.64 -13.28 -7.78
CA GLU A 169 31.65 -13.13 -6.73
C GLU A 169 31.86 -14.44 -5.98
N LEU A 170 33.09 -14.96 -6.03
CA LEU A 170 33.52 -16.17 -5.36
C LEU A 170 34.31 -15.78 -4.11
N LYS A 171 33.77 -16.03 -2.91
CA LYS A 171 34.39 -15.69 -1.61
C LYS A 171 35.17 -16.88 -1.04
N GLY A 172 36.43 -16.66 -0.62
CA GLY A 172 37.26 -17.69 0.03
C GLY A 172 38.06 -18.59 -0.93
N TYR A 173 38.41 -18.12 -2.13
CA TYR A 173 39.09 -18.92 -3.16
C TYR A 173 40.47 -18.38 -3.54
N ALA A 174 41.45 -19.28 -3.76
CA ALA A 174 42.79 -18.99 -4.28
C ALA A 174 42.95 -19.49 -5.74
N PRO A 175 43.84 -18.89 -6.57
CA PRO A 175 44.01 -19.28 -7.97
C PRO A 175 44.70 -20.65 -8.17
N ILE A 176 44.28 -21.31 -9.25
CA ILE A 176 44.54 -22.69 -9.73
C ILE A 176 46.02 -23.12 -9.74
N ASN A 177 46.27 -24.36 -9.30
CA ASN A 177 47.46 -25.14 -9.67
C ASN A 177 47.15 -25.94 -10.96
N GLN A 178 48.08 -25.95 -11.91
CA GLN A 178 47.88 -26.36 -13.31
C GLN A 178 47.33 -27.80 -13.45
N GLU A 179 46.00 -27.94 -13.56
CA GLU A 179 45.23 -28.91 -14.37
C GLU A 179 43.78 -29.00 -13.84
N ASN A 180 42.83 -28.41 -14.58
CA ASN A 180 41.40 -28.72 -14.57
C ASN A 180 40.56 -28.52 -13.28
N GLY A 181 40.75 -27.43 -12.53
CA GLY A 181 39.75 -26.96 -11.54
C GLY A 181 40.28 -25.92 -10.55
N LEU A 182 39.39 -25.15 -9.92
CA LEU A 182 39.71 -24.40 -8.69
C LEU A 182 39.58 -25.37 -7.49
N ILE A 183 40.63 -25.51 -6.67
CA ILE A 183 40.57 -26.28 -5.42
C ILE A 183 40.28 -25.33 -4.25
N LEU A 184 39.34 -25.71 -3.39
CA LEU A 184 39.00 -25.06 -2.12
C LEU A 184 40.16 -25.15 -1.11
N ALA A 185 40.62 -24.01 -0.59
CA ALA A 185 41.29 -23.88 0.72
C ALA A 185 41.36 -22.40 1.15
N PRO A 186 41.38 -22.10 2.46
CA PRO A 186 40.87 -20.84 2.99
C PRO A 186 41.92 -19.71 2.96
N ASP A 187 41.51 -18.52 2.52
CA ASP A 187 41.47 -17.30 3.37
C ASP A 187 41.36 -16.00 2.55
N ASN A 188 40.41 -15.15 2.95
CA ASN A 188 40.37 -13.69 2.74
C ASN A 188 40.48 -13.13 1.32
N LYS A 189 40.15 -13.87 0.26
CA LYS A 189 40.05 -13.31 -1.10
C LYS A 189 38.65 -13.41 -1.70
N VAL A 190 38.30 -12.41 -2.48
CA VAL A 190 37.09 -12.37 -3.31
C VAL A 190 37.53 -12.31 -4.77
N ILE A 191 37.07 -13.28 -5.56
CA ILE A 191 37.27 -13.27 -7.02
C ILE A 191 35.96 -12.81 -7.65
N ARG A 192 36.01 -11.73 -8.43
CA ARG A 192 34.90 -11.23 -9.23
C ARG A 192 35.09 -11.68 -10.67
N LEU A 193 34.17 -12.49 -11.20
CA LEU A 193 34.15 -12.94 -12.59
C LEU A 193 33.07 -12.19 -13.35
N THR A 194 33.43 -11.55 -14.46
CA THR A 194 32.48 -11.04 -15.45
C THR A 194 32.32 -12.11 -16.52
N LEU A 195 31.12 -12.66 -16.65
CA LEU A 195 30.81 -13.81 -17.50
C LEU A 195 29.89 -13.37 -18.65
N GLU A 196 30.22 -13.69 -19.89
CA GLU A 196 29.33 -13.56 -21.04
C GLU A 196 28.40 -14.77 -21.10
N LYS A 197 27.11 -14.51 -21.34
CA LYS A 197 26.07 -15.56 -21.42
C LYS A 197 26.39 -16.55 -22.54
N SER A 198 26.05 -17.82 -22.31
CA SER A 198 26.30 -18.87 -23.31
C SER A 198 25.55 -18.58 -24.62
N PRO A 199 26.09 -19.02 -25.78
CA PRO A 199 25.44 -18.84 -27.08
C PRO A 199 23.98 -19.33 -27.11
N ARG A 200 23.67 -20.44 -26.41
CA ARG A 200 22.32 -20.99 -26.30
C ARG A 200 21.35 -20.07 -25.56
N VAL A 201 21.80 -19.49 -24.44
CA VAL A 201 21.00 -18.51 -23.70
C VAL A 201 20.75 -17.29 -24.58
N LEU A 202 21.77 -16.79 -25.29
CA LEU A 202 21.61 -15.65 -26.21
C LEU A 202 20.64 -15.94 -27.37
N GLU A 203 20.60 -17.18 -27.89
CA GLU A 203 19.67 -17.60 -28.95
C GLU A 203 18.22 -17.72 -28.43
N PHE A 204 18.02 -18.28 -27.24
CA PHE A 204 16.73 -18.28 -26.55
C PHE A 204 16.21 -16.85 -26.31
N LEU A 205 17.07 -15.96 -25.81
CA LEU A 205 16.74 -14.55 -25.55
C LEU A 205 16.29 -13.78 -26.80
N ARG A 206 16.68 -14.23 -28.01
CA ARG A 206 16.28 -13.63 -29.29
C ARG A 206 14.94 -14.15 -29.82
N ASN A 207 14.52 -15.36 -29.44
CA ASN A 207 13.46 -16.11 -30.12
C ASN A 207 12.24 -16.49 -29.25
N ALA A 208 12.22 -16.22 -27.94
CA ALA A 208 11.23 -16.79 -27.04
C ALA A 208 9.89 -16.01 -26.89
N GLU A 209 8.77 -16.64 -27.31
CA GLU A 209 7.42 -16.46 -26.73
C GLU A 209 6.63 -17.80 -26.61
N PRO A 210 7.09 -18.81 -25.86
CA PRO A 210 6.31 -20.04 -25.68
C PRO A 210 5.22 -19.89 -24.61
N ILE A 211 4.01 -20.40 -24.92
CA ILE A 211 2.91 -20.62 -23.97
C ILE A 211 3.16 -21.95 -23.24
N GLN A 212 3.09 -21.96 -21.91
CA GLN A 212 3.42 -23.12 -21.08
C GLN A 212 2.38 -23.33 -19.98
N ALA A 213 2.09 -24.58 -19.64
CA ALA A 213 1.30 -24.92 -18.44
C ALA A 213 2.21 -24.88 -17.20
N PRO A 214 1.69 -24.55 -15.99
CA PRO A 214 2.45 -24.62 -14.74
C PRO A 214 3.08 -25.99 -14.55
N ASP A 215 4.40 -26.02 -14.45
CA ASP A 215 5.08 -27.20 -13.98
C ASP A 215 4.90 -27.35 -12.44
N PRO A 216 5.04 -28.56 -11.87
CA PRO A 216 4.84 -28.80 -10.46
C PRO A 216 5.71 -27.95 -9.53
N ALA A 217 6.95 -27.63 -9.92
CA ALA A 217 7.86 -26.83 -9.10
C ALA A 217 7.44 -25.35 -9.10
N THR A 218 6.97 -24.84 -10.24
CA THR A 218 6.35 -23.52 -10.37
C THR A 218 5.09 -23.39 -9.50
N LEU A 219 4.24 -24.42 -9.46
CA LEU A 219 3.04 -24.47 -8.61
C LEU A 219 3.40 -24.53 -7.12
N GLU A 220 4.44 -25.28 -6.75
CA GLU A 220 4.92 -25.41 -5.38
C GLU A 220 5.54 -24.11 -4.87
N LEU A 221 6.40 -23.47 -5.68
CA LEU A 221 6.99 -22.16 -5.39
C LEU A 221 5.91 -21.09 -5.15
N GLN A 222 4.79 -21.15 -5.87
CA GLN A 222 3.66 -20.22 -5.68
C GLN A 222 2.88 -20.50 -4.40
N LYS A 223 2.68 -21.77 -4.05
CA LYS A 223 2.08 -22.16 -2.75
C LYS A 223 2.93 -21.71 -1.57
N GLU A 224 4.25 -21.69 -1.75
CA GLU A 224 5.22 -21.35 -0.70
C GLU A 224 5.38 -19.83 -0.49
N TYR A 225 5.39 -19.02 -1.56
CA TYR A 225 5.80 -17.60 -1.48
C TYR A 225 4.75 -16.53 -1.90
N GLY A 226 3.49 -16.88 -2.20
CA GLY A 226 2.37 -15.92 -2.21
C GLY A 226 1.59 -15.73 -3.53
N THR A 227 0.65 -14.77 -3.52
CA THR A 227 -0.61 -14.64 -4.30
C THR A 227 -0.58 -14.65 -5.83
N ARG A 228 0.61 -14.68 -6.46
CA ARG A 228 0.92 -14.97 -7.87
C ARG A 228 2.26 -14.33 -8.22
N ILE A 229 3.21 -15.14 -8.69
CA ILE A 229 4.55 -14.66 -9.08
C ILE A 229 4.44 -13.98 -10.45
N THR A 230 4.81 -12.71 -10.53
CA THR A 230 4.76 -11.91 -11.76
C THR A 230 6.10 -11.78 -12.45
N ALA A 231 7.20 -12.01 -11.73
CA ALA A 231 8.52 -12.12 -12.33
C ALA A 231 9.47 -12.96 -11.47
N PHE A 232 10.47 -13.54 -12.12
CA PHE A 232 11.63 -14.13 -11.48
C PHE A 232 12.83 -13.24 -11.73
N ILE A 233 13.66 -13.08 -10.70
CA ILE A 233 14.97 -12.46 -10.85
C ILE A 233 16.01 -13.53 -10.49
N THR A 234 16.92 -13.76 -11.43
CA THR A 234 17.98 -14.75 -11.25
C THR A 234 19.24 -14.12 -10.66
N ASP A 235 20.12 -14.95 -10.11
CA ASP A 235 21.46 -14.58 -9.66
C ASP A 235 22.30 -13.92 -10.76
N ALA A 236 21.97 -14.16 -12.03
CA ALA A 236 22.54 -13.49 -13.19
C ALA A 236 21.97 -12.08 -13.47
N GLY A 237 21.17 -11.50 -12.57
CA GLY A 237 20.59 -10.17 -12.68
C GLY A 237 19.48 -10.05 -13.73
N VAL A 238 18.86 -11.16 -14.11
CA VAL A 238 17.88 -11.21 -15.20
C VAL A 238 16.47 -11.22 -14.66
N ARG A 239 15.65 -10.26 -15.09
CA ARG A 239 14.22 -10.26 -14.82
C ARG A 239 13.44 -11.00 -15.92
N TYR A 240 12.83 -12.12 -15.54
CA TYR A 240 11.89 -12.88 -16.37
C TYR A 240 10.46 -12.58 -15.93
N SER A 241 9.74 -11.78 -16.71
CA SER A 241 8.32 -11.51 -16.48
C SER A 241 7.47 -12.75 -16.80
N MET A 242 6.67 -13.17 -15.83
CA MET A 242 5.58 -14.12 -16.04
C MET A 242 4.31 -13.38 -16.45
N ILE A 243 3.93 -13.53 -17.71
CA ILE A 243 2.66 -13.04 -18.23
C ILE A 243 1.69 -14.22 -18.24
N TRP A 244 1.01 -14.37 -17.13
CA TRP A 244 -0.13 -15.25 -16.98
C TRP A 244 -1.27 -14.90 -17.96
N LEU A 245 -1.86 -15.92 -18.59
CA LEU A 245 -2.90 -15.77 -19.61
C LEU A 245 -4.32 -15.58 -19.03
N GLU A 246 -4.44 -14.99 -17.84
CA GLU A 246 -5.74 -14.75 -17.22
C GLU A 246 -6.43 -13.52 -17.82
N ASP A 247 -7.36 -13.82 -18.71
CA ASP A 247 -8.47 -12.95 -19.05
C ASP A 247 -9.75 -13.74 -18.70
N GLN A 248 -9.90 -14.22 -17.45
CA GLN A 248 -11.18 -14.72 -16.92
C GLN A 248 -11.55 -13.95 -15.65
N TYR A 249 -12.76 -13.41 -15.60
CA TYR A 249 -13.35 -12.84 -14.39
C TYR A 249 -14.10 -13.92 -13.63
N VAL A 250 -14.02 -13.89 -12.30
CA VAL A 250 -14.79 -14.73 -11.40
C VAL A 250 -15.61 -13.84 -10.47
N ASP A 251 -16.87 -14.21 -10.25
CA ASP A 251 -17.77 -13.59 -9.29
C ASP A 251 -18.50 -14.68 -8.49
N VAL A 252 -18.90 -14.38 -7.27
CA VAL A 252 -19.57 -15.32 -6.36
C VAL A 252 -20.90 -14.70 -5.94
N ASP A 253 -22.00 -15.39 -6.20
CA ASP A 253 -23.33 -14.98 -5.77
C ASP A 253 -23.77 -15.87 -4.62
N THR A 254 -23.74 -15.36 -3.38
CA THR A 254 -24.10 -16.08 -2.13
C THR A 254 -25.53 -15.80 -1.65
N THR A 255 -26.38 -15.25 -2.51
CA THR A 255 -27.75 -14.84 -2.13
C THR A 255 -28.83 -15.80 -2.59
N LEU A 256 -28.46 -17.06 -2.84
CA LEU A 256 -29.30 -18.03 -3.51
C LEU A 256 -30.11 -18.85 -2.52
N LYS A 257 -31.24 -19.36 -3.01
CA LYS A 257 -32.03 -20.36 -2.29
C LYS A 257 -31.59 -21.75 -2.73
N PRO A 258 -31.36 -22.68 -1.80
CA PRO A 258 -31.01 -24.05 -2.14
C PRO A 258 -32.07 -24.70 -3.04
N LYS A 259 -31.64 -25.62 -3.91
CA LYS A 259 -32.50 -26.42 -4.80
C LYS A 259 -33.36 -25.60 -5.78
N THR A 260 -33.06 -24.32 -5.97
CA THR A 260 -33.78 -23.43 -6.89
C THR A 260 -32.98 -23.24 -8.18
N ARG A 261 -33.61 -23.45 -9.35
CA ARG A 261 -32.91 -23.22 -10.63
C ARG A 261 -32.74 -21.74 -10.89
N TYR A 262 -31.51 -21.33 -11.16
CA TYR A 262 -31.16 -19.98 -11.57
C TYR A 262 -30.53 -19.96 -12.95
N TYR A 263 -30.83 -18.90 -13.70
CA TYR A 263 -30.24 -18.59 -15.00
C TYR A 263 -29.33 -17.38 -14.85
N TYR A 264 -28.17 -17.39 -15.50
CA TYR A 264 -27.17 -16.33 -15.46
C TYR A 264 -26.78 -15.85 -16.86
N LYS A 265 -26.51 -14.54 -16.97
CA LYS A 265 -26.02 -13.88 -18.17
C LYS A 265 -25.04 -12.76 -17.80
N ILE A 266 -24.00 -12.56 -18.62
CA ILE A 266 -23.04 -11.46 -18.48
C ILE A 266 -23.28 -10.42 -19.57
N ARG A 267 -23.37 -9.15 -19.19
CA ARG A 267 -23.47 -8.00 -20.11
C ARG A 267 -22.22 -7.13 -19.99
N ALA A 268 -21.46 -6.99 -21.07
CA ALA A 268 -20.23 -6.16 -21.12
C ALA A 268 -20.50 -4.81 -21.78
N TYR A 269 -20.15 -3.71 -21.10
CA TYR A 269 -20.28 -2.33 -21.62
C TYR A 269 -18.96 -1.82 -22.16
N TYR A 270 -18.97 -1.26 -23.37
CA TYR A 270 -17.78 -0.70 -24.03
C TYR A 270 -18.12 0.58 -24.82
N GLY A 271 -17.16 1.51 -24.89
CA GLY A 271 -17.34 2.80 -25.53
C GLY A 271 -18.51 3.63 -24.96
N TYR A 272 -19.06 4.55 -25.77
CA TYR A 272 -20.20 5.38 -25.38
C TYR A 272 -21.52 4.58 -25.47
N ARG A 273 -21.96 3.99 -24.35
CA ARG A 273 -23.25 3.29 -24.14
C ARG A 273 -23.53 2.03 -25.01
N LYS A 274 -22.52 1.37 -25.56
CA LYS A 274 -22.72 0.07 -26.24
C LYS A 274 -22.55 -1.08 -25.26
N PHE A 275 -23.31 -2.16 -25.47
CA PHE A 275 -23.11 -3.41 -24.74
C PHE A 275 -23.27 -4.63 -25.64
N VAL A 276 -22.69 -5.75 -25.22
CA VAL A 276 -22.96 -7.10 -25.75
C VAL A 276 -23.23 -8.04 -24.59
N GLU A 277 -23.92 -9.14 -24.85
CA GLU A 277 -24.32 -10.09 -23.82
C GLU A 277 -23.88 -11.51 -24.15
N SER A 278 -23.57 -12.29 -23.12
CA SER A 278 -23.25 -13.72 -23.24
C SER A 278 -24.48 -14.57 -23.59
N ASP A 279 -24.25 -15.84 -23.91
CA ASP A 279 -25.31 -16.84 -23.80
C ASP A 279 -25.77 -17.02 -22.35
N THR A 280 -26.99 -17.52 -22.16
CA THR A 280 -27.54 -17.81 -20.83
C THR A 280 -27.12 -19.20 -20.38
N VAL A 281 -26.61 -19.31 -19.17
CA VAL A 281 -26.32 -20.61 -18.51
C VAL A 281 -27.25 -20.81 -17.33
N SER A 282 -27.43 -22.06 -16.87
CA SER A 282 -28.27 -22.34 -15.69
C SER A 282 -27.61 -23.29 -14.71
N ILE A 283 -27.92 -23.14 -13.44
CA ILE A 283 -27.48 -24.02 -12.35
C ILE A 283 -28.58 -24.19 -11.30
N VAL A 284 -28.53 -25.30 -10.55
CA VAL A 284 -29.33 -25.53 -9.35
C VAL A 284 -28.32 -25.72 -8.21
N PRO A 285 -28.16 -24.75 -7.29
CA PRO A 285 -27.24 -24.91 -6.18
C PRO A 285 -27.81 -25.94 -5.20
N VAL A 286 -26.94 -26.81 -4.72
CA VAL A 286 -27.29 -27.90 -3.82
C VAL A 286 -26.50 -27.75 -2.54
N ASP A 287 -27.17 -28.07 -1.44
CA ASP A 287 -26.44 -28.28 -0.20
C ASP A 287 -25.61 -29.57 -0.41
N ASP A 288 -24.31 -29.53 -0.12
CA ASP A 288 -23.38 -30.66 -0.17
C ASP A 288 -23.18 -31.25 1.23
N GLU A 289 -22.71 -32.48 1.37
CA GLU A 289 -22.31 -32.97 2.71
C GLU A 289 -20.96 -32.33 3.08
N PRO A 290 -20.72 -32.01 4.37
CA PRO A 290 -19.42 -31.48 4.76
C PRO A 290 -18.33 -32.51 4.47
N THR A 291 -17.13 -32.04 4.18
CA THR A 291 -15.95 -32.88 4.02
C THR A 291 -15.64 -33.57 5.37
N PRO A 292 -15.47 -34.90 5.40
CA PRO A 292 -15.06 -35.61 6.60
C PRO A 292 -13.80 -34.99 7.24
N PRO A 293 -13.80 -34.67 8.55
CA PRO A 293 -12.65 -34.07 9.18
C PRO A 293 -11.49 -35.06 9.24
N ALA A 294 -10.30 -34.60 8.86
CA ALA A 294 -9.08 -35.41 8.84
C ALA A 294 -8.37 -35.33 10.19
N ILE A 295 -8.22 -36.45 10.88
CA ILE A 295 -7.50 -36.51 12.16
C ILE A 295 -6.00 -36.38 11.90
N THR A 296 -5.40 -35.32 12.42
CA THR A 296 -3.98 -35.00 12.26
C THR A 296 -3.14 -35.45 13.45
N GLY A 297 -3.77 -35.70 14.61
CA GLY A 297 -3.10 -36.22 15.80
C GLY A 297 -4.10 -36.72 16.85
N ALA A 298 -3.70 -37.75 17.61
CA ALA A 298 -4.49 -38.29 18.72
C ALA A 298 -3.54 -38.90 19.76
N ILE A 299 -2.93 -38.05 20.58
CA ILE A 299 -1.85 -38.43 21.51
C ILE A 299 -2.43 -38.53 22.93
N TYR A 300 -2.06 -39.58 23.66
CA TYR A 300 -2.34 -39.74 25.09
C TYR A 300 -1.03 -39.80 25.89
N ASP A 301 -0.93 -38.91 26.88
CA ASP A 301 0.18 -38.86 27.82
C ASP A 301 -0.24 -39.52 29.14
N SER A 302 0.29 -40.73 29.38
CA SER A 302 0.01 -41.51 30.58
C SER A 302 0.55 -40.88 31.88
N ALA A 303 1.57 -40.03 31.79
CA ALA A 303 2.13 -39.36 32.98
C ALA A 303 1.24 -38.19 33.43
N LYS A 304 0.58 -37.53 32.47
CA LYS A 304 -0.35 -36.41 32.72
C LYS A 304 -1.82 -36.86 32.85
N GLY A 305 -2.18 -38.03 32.33
CA GLY A 305 -3.57 -38.51 32.30
C GLY A 305 -4.45 -37.73 31.30
N GLU A 306 -3.84 -37.18 30.26
CA GLU A 306 -4.45 -36.25 29.31
C GLU A 306 -4.31 -36.76 27.87
N ALA A 307 -5.26 -36.43 27.00
CA ALA A 307 -5.16 -36.67 25.57
C ALA A 307 -5.42 -35.40 24.76
N ILE A 308 -4.69 -35.22 23.67
CA ILE A 308 -4.93 -34.18 22.67
C ILE A 308 -5.33 -34.84 21.36
N ILE A 309 -6.48 -34.44 20.85
CA ILE A 309 -7.01 -34.84 19.55
C ILE A 309 -6.96 -33.61 18.66
N SER A 310 -6.34 -33.73 17.50
CA SER A 310 -6.16 -32.66 16.52
C SER A 310 -6.72 -33.11 15.18
N TRP A 311 -7.37 -32.19 14.47
CA TRP A 311 -7.96 -32.43 13.17
C TRP A 311 -7.85 -31.21 12.27
N ASN A 312 -8.09 -31.45 10.98
CA ASN A 312 -8.27 -30.42 9.97
C ASN A 312 -9.64 -30.61 9.30
N SER A 313 -10.32 -29.51 9.00
CA SER A 313 -11.53 -29.49 8.19
C SER A 313 -11.41 -28.35 7.17
N PRO A 314 -11.58 -28.63 5.87
CA PRO A 314 -11.48 -27.61 4.84
C PRO A 314 -12.75 -26.74 4.73
N ASP A 315 -13.84 -27.14 5.38
CA ASP A 315 -15.14 -26.48 5.24
C ASP A 315 -15.27 -25.32 6.22
N SER A 316 -15.67 -24.16 5.71
CA SER A 316 -15.77 -22.93 6.52
C SER A 316 -17.12 -22.74 7.21
N ASP A 317 -18.13 -23.53 6.82
CA ASP A 317 -19.50 -23.42 7.29
C ASP A 317 -19.86 -24.46 8.36
N ILE A 318 -18.86 -25.20 8.88
CA ILE A 318 -19.05 -26.11 9.99
C ILE A 318 -19.63 -25.36 11.19
N LYS A 319 -20.72 -25.89 11.73
CA LYS A 319 -21.37 -25.38 12.93
C LYS A 319 -20.69 -25.90 14.18
N ASN A 320 -20.44 -27.21 14.25
CA ASN A 320 -19.81 -27.85 15.39
C ASN A 320 -19.07 -29.14 14.99
N PHE A 321 -18.17 -29.58 15.88
CA PHE A 321 -17.61 -30.92 15.86
C PHE A 321 -18.02 -31.66 17.12
N ARG A 322 -18.45 -32.91 16.98
CA ARG A 322 -18.83 -33.80 18.06
C ARG A 322 -17.88 -34.99 18.11
N LEU A 323 -17.16 -35.13 19.23
CA LEU A 323 -16.32 -36.30 19.49
C LEU A 323 -17.18 -37.42 20.06
N VAL A 324 -17.10 -38.58 19.45
CA VAL A 324 -17.90 -39.75 19.78
C VAL A 324 -17.00 -40.94 20.09
N ARG A 325 -17.30 -41.65 21.16
CA ARG A 325 -16.66 -42.92 21.53
C ARG A 325 -17.50 -44.09 21.04
N ILE A 326 -16.86 -45.05 20.39
CA ILE A 326 -17.48 -46.25 19.86
C ILE A 326 -17.26 -47.37 20.89
N SER A 327 -18.36 -47.86 21.48
CA SER A 327 -18.33 -49.01 22.40
C SER A 327 -18.42 -50.33 21.64
N ASP A 328 -17.77 -51.39 22.15
CA ASP A 328 -17.75 -52.70 21.50
C ASP A 328 -19.13 -53.41 21.50
N ASN A 329 -20.10 -52.98 22.32
CA ASN A 329 -21.32 -53.75 22.57
C ASN A 329 -22.69 -53.08 22.38
N SER A 330 -22.84 -51.77 22.11
CA SER A 330 -24.11 -51.20 21.55
C SER A 330 -24.16 -49.66 21.56
N GLY A 331 -23.37 -48.98 20.72
CA GLY A 331 -23.67 -47.61 20.32
C GLY A 331 -22.54 -46.59 20.48
N GLU A 332 -22.79 -45.44 19.89
CA GLU A 332 -21.96 -44.24 19.85
C GLU A 332 -22.30 -43.32 21.03
N GLU A 333 -21.31 -43.05 21.90
CA GLU A 333 -21.47 -42.16 23.05
C GLU A 333 -20.80 -40.80 22.77
N LYS A 334 -21.56 -39.71 22.90
CA LYS A 334 -21.03 -38.35 22.78
C LYS A 334 -20.12 -38.04 23.97
N ILE A 335 -18.86 -37.72 23.70
CA ILE A 335 -17.86 -37.35 24.72
C ILE A 335 -17.74 -35.83 24.85
N ALA A 336 -17.69 -35.12 23.72
CA ALA A 336 -17.56 -33.67 23.70
C ALA A 336 -18.21 -33.09 22.44
N GLU A 337 -18.55 -31.80 22.48
CA GLU A 337 -18.93 -31.02 21.32
C GLU A 337 -18.28 -29.64 21.42
N VAL A 338 -17.70 -29.18 20.33
CA VAL A 338 -16.99 -27.90 20.21
C VAL A 338 -17.48 -27.15 18.98
N GLY A 339 -17.38 -25.82 18.97
CA GLY A 339 -17.75 -25.00 17.81
C GLY A 339 -16.95 -25.34 16.55
N GLY A 340 -17.51 -25.02 15.37
CA GLY A 340 -16.93 -25.41 14.07
C GLY A 340 -15.59 -24.75 13.72
N SER A 341 -15.14 -23.76 14.49
CA SER A 341 -13.80 -23.15 14.32
C SER A 341 -12.69 -23.87 15.09
N TRP A 342 -13.02 -24.91 15.86
CA TRP A 342 -12.06 -25.69 16.64
C TRP A 342 -11.35 -26.71 15.77
N THR A 343 -10.04 -26.87 15.98
CA THR A 343 -9.19 -27.84 15.28
C THR A 343 -8.52 -28.82 16.23
N GLN A 344 -8.65 -28.61 17.54
CA GLN A 344 -8.04 -29.45 18.56
C GLN A 344 -8.90 -29.49 19.82
N LEU A 345 -8.90 -30.63 20.51
CA LEU A 345 -9.63 -30.88 21.76
C LEU A 345 -8.72 -31.60 22.75
N LYS A 346 -8.69 -31.10 23.99
CA LYS A 346 -8.02 -31.74 25.12
C LYS A 346 -9.02 -32.50 25.97
N LEU A 347 -8.73 -33.77 26.25
CA LEU A 347 -9.45 -34.62 27.21
C LEU A 347 -8.58 -34.81 28.45
N SER A 348 -9.18 -34.80 29.64
CA SER A 348 -8.48 -34.96 30.92
C SER A 348 -9.17 -35.99 31.79
N GLY A 349 -8.41 -36.70 32.63
CA GLY A 349 -8.98 -37.66 33.59
C GLY A 349 -9.52 -38.94 32.96
N LEU A 350 -8.94 -39.37 31.84
CA LEU A 350 -9.33 -40.57 31.10
C LEU A 350 -9.05 -41.84 31.92
N LYS A 351 -10.01 -42.77 31.97
CA LYS A 351 -9.81 -44.11 32.56
C LYS A 351 -9.18 -45.06 31.55
N ASP A 352 -8.55 -46.15 32.02
CA ASP A 352 -7.86 -47.14 31.18
C ASP A 352 -8.69 -47.72 30.02
N ASN A 353 -9.98 -47.93 30.25
CA ASN A 353 -10.91 -48.42 29.23
C ASN A 353 -11.23 -47.36 28.16
N GLU A 354 -11.11 -46.08 28.49
CA GLU A 354 -11.33 -44.95 27.59
C GLU A 354 -10.11 -44.72 26.71
N VAL A 355 -8.90 -44.89 27.26
CA VAL A 355 -7.64 -44.81 26.50
C VAL A 355 -7.60 -45.84 25.36
N ARG A 356 -8.18 -47.03 25.58
CA ARG A 356 -8.20 -48.13 24.59
C ARG A 356 -9.39 -48.09 23.62
N ALA A 357 -10.32 -47.15 23.82
CA ALA A 357 -11.52 -47.06 23.02
C ALA A 357 -11.23 -46.56 21.59
N LYS A 358 -12.17 -46.82 20.68
CA LYS A 358 -12.18 -46.19 19.36
C LYS A 358 -12.98 -44.89 19.43
N TYR A 359 -12.44 -43.87 18.79
CA TYR A 359 -13.05 -42.55 18.68
C TYR A 359 -13.37 -42.22 17.22
N ARG A 360 -14.31 -41.30 17.03
CA ARG A 360 -14.68 -40.72 15.75
C ARG A 360 -15.07 -39.27 15.97
N LEU A 361 -14.72 -38.42 15.02
CA LEU A 361 -15.15 -37.02 15.00
C LEU A 361 -16.28 -36.86 13.97
N VAL A 362 -17.37 -36.24 14.37
CA VAL A 362 -18.51 -35.93 13.52
C VAL A 362 -18.54 -34.42 13.31
N SER A 363 -18.43 -33.94 12.08
CA SER A 363 -18.69 -32.54 11.73
C SER A 363 -20.17 -32.37 11.40
N THR A 364 -20.77 -31.26 11.85
CA THR A 364 -22.11 -30.85 11.42
C THR A 364 -22.01 -29.47 10.81
N ASP A 365 -22.47 -29.29 9.58
CA ASP A 365 -22.55 -27.98 8.92
C ASP A 365 -23.74 -27.14 9.46
N ARG A 366 -23.90 -25.93 8.94
CA ARG A 366 -25.02 -25.04 9.30
C ARG A 366 -26.36 -25.49 8.71
N GLY A 367 -26.34 -26.26 7.62
CA GLY A 367 -27.50 -26.90 6.98
C GLY A 367 -28.03 -28.12 7.72
N GLY A 368 -27.25 -28.64 8.67
CA GLY A 368 -27.58 -29.77 9.54
C GLY A 368 -27.15 -31.13 8.98
N LYS A 369 -26.34 -31.17 7.93
CA LYS A 369 -25.75 -32.42 7.44
C LYS A 369 -24.49 -32.76 8.23
N GLU A 370 -24.22 -34.06 8.32
CA GLU A 370 -23.11 -34.57 9.10
C GLU A 370 -22.13 -35.34 8.21
N ALA A 371 -20.84 -35.23 8.52
CA ALA A 371 -19.80 -36.10 7.98
C ALA A 371 -18.94 -36.65 9.10
N GLN A 372 -18.37 -37.85 8.87
CA GLN A 372 -17.70 -38.61 9.90
C GLN A 372 -16.24 -38.89 9.51
N SER A 373 -15.31 -38.63 10.43
CA SER A 373 -13.93 -39.04 10.27
C SER A 373 -13.80 -40.57 10.25
N ASP A 374 -12.68 -41.05 9.75
CA ASP A 374 -12.24 -42.42 10.06
C ASP A 374 -12.12 -42.62 11.57
N THR A 375 -12.34 -43.87 12.02
CA THR A 375 -12.19 -44.20 13.43
C THR A 375 -10.72 -44.23 13.81
N PHE A 376 -10.37 -43.62 14.93
CA PHE A 376 -9.00 -43.55 15.43
C PHE A 376 -8.90 -44.02 16.88
N ARG A 377 -7.68 -44.27 17.34
CA ARG A 377 -7.36 -44.58 18.75
C ARG A 377 -6.35 -43.57 19.25
N LEU A 378 -6.35 -43.37 20.57
CA LEU A 378 -5.30 -42.61 21.22
C LEU A 378 -3.99 -43.39 21.15
N THR A 379 -2.92 -42.71 20.73
CA THR A 379 -1.58 -43.27 20.64
C THR A 379 -0.75 -42.77 21.81
N ALA A 380 -0.02 -43.65 22.48
CA ALA A 380 0.85 -43.26 23.58
C ALA A 380 1.95 -42.31 23.08
N GLY A 381 2.11 -41.17 23.75
CA GLY A 381 3.14 -40.19 23.44
C GLY A 381 3.28 -39.16 24.54
N LYS A 382 4.39 -38.41 24.54
CA LYS A 382 4.61 -37.32 25.48
C LYS A 382 3.93 -36.08 24.95
N ILE A 383 3.08 -35.44 25.76
CA ILE A 383 2.53 -34.12 25.45
C ILE A 383 3.53 -33.07 25.97
N PRO A 384 4.15 -32.26 25.08
CA PRO A 384 5.03 -31.18 25.49
C PRO A 384 4.37 -30.24 26.49
N ASP A 385 5.18 -29.52 27.26
CA ASP A 385 4.62 -28.58 28.22
C ASP A 385 3.90 -27.43 27.47
N PRO A 386 2.71 -27.03 27.94
CA PRO A 386 1.93 -25.99 27.28
C PRO A 386 2.72 -24.67 27.25
N PRO A 387 2.53 -23.85 26.20
CA PRO A 387 3.18 -22.54 26.16
C PRO A 387 2.74 -21.67 27.35
N PRO A 388 3.61 -20.76 27.84
CA PRO A 388 3.24 -19.85 28.91
C PRO A 388 2.08 -18.96 28.47
N LEU A 389 1.08 -18.82 29.33
CA LEU A 389 -0.04 -17.91 29.08
C LEU A 389 0.38 -16.47 29.42
N PRO A 390 0.03 -15.48 28.57
CA PRO A 390 0.12 -14.07 28.93
C PRO A 390 -0.64 -13.77 30.21
N GLU A 391 -0.03 -12.98 31.09
CA GLU A 391 -0.69 -12.48 32.29
C GLU A 391 -1.75 -11.42 31.93
N ASN A 392 -2.68 -11.15 32.86
CA ASN A 392 -3.64 -10.03 32.76
C ASN A 392 -4.50 -9.97 31.50
N PHE A 393 -4.89 -11.11 30.93
CA PHE A 393 -5.90 -11.13 29.86
C PHE A 393 -7.23 -10.54 30.38
N THR A 394 -7.66 -9.43 29.78
CA THR A 394 -8.89 -8.72 30.16
C THR A 394 -9.66 -8.29 28.91
N ALA A 395 -10.99 -8.19 29.07
CA ALA A 395 -11.89 -7.65 28.06
C ALA A 395 -12.60 -6.41 28.63
N LYS A 396 -12.56 -5.29 27.91
CA LYS A 396 -13.16 -4.02 28.31
C LYS A 396 -13.93 -3.41 27.15
N ASP A 397 -14.93 -2.60 27.47
CA ASP A 397 -15.56 -1.72 26.49
C ASP A 397 -14.51 -0.85 25.80
N MET A 398 -14.59 -0.73 24.47
CA MET A 398 -13.59 0.02 23.72
C MET A 398 -13.77 1.52 24.01
N PRO A 399 -12.71 2.25 24.42
CA PRO A 399 -12.86 3.63 24.81
C PRO A 399 -13.10 4.55 23.59
N ASN A 400 -14.14 5.39 23.65
CA ASN A 400 -14.48 6.43 22.67
C ASN A 400 -14.96 5.93 21.29
N ASP A 401 -15.50 4.72 21.22
CA ASP A 401 -15.91 4.04 19.99
C ASP A 401 -17.44 4.08 19.71
N ASN A 402 -18.21 4.64 20.64
CA ASN A 402 -19.66 4.66 20.65
C ASN A 402 -20.34 3.28 20.51
N ALA A 403 -19.96 2.33 21.39
CA ALA A 403 -20.52 0.98 21.47
C ALA A 403 -20.29 0.12 20.21
N THR A 404 -19.16 0.29 19.54
CA THR A 404 -18.84 -0.43 18.29
C THR A 404 -17.79 -1.51 18.45
N GLY A 405 -17.25 -1.72 19.65
CA GLY A 405 -16.27 -2.77 19.89
C GLY A 405 -15.91 -3.02 21.34
N ILE A 406 -15.18 -4.11 21.53
CA ILE A 406 -14.55 -4.52 22.78
C ILE A 406 -13.05 -4.56 22.55
N VAL A 407 -12.28 -4.06 23.51
CA VAL A 407 -10.82 -4.18 23.50
C VAL A 407 -10.39 -5.31 24.43
N LEU A 408 -9.58 -6.21 23.88
CA LEU A 408 -8.93 -7.29 24.61
C LEU A 408 -7.46 -6.89 24.84
N ARG A 409 -6.98 -7.01 26.07
CA ARG A 409 -5.62 -6.62 26.46
C ARG A 409 -4.97 -7.70 27.30
N TRP A 410 -3.67 -7.88 27.13
CA TRP A 410 -2.90 -8.86 27.89
C TRP A 410 -1.42 -8.49 27.97
N GLY A 411 -0.73 -9.19 28.86
CA GLY A 411 0.67 -8.99 29.14
C GLY A 411 0.94 -7.68 29.88
N HIS A 412 2.22 -7.47 30.14
CA HIS A 412 2.78 -6.25 30.71
C HIS A 412 3.66 -5.59 29.66
N PRO A 413 3.93 -4.27 29.77
CA PRO A 413 4.80 -3.60 28.82
C PRO A 413 6.19 -4.26 28.84
N ARG A 414 6.72 -4.58 27.66
CA ARG A 414 8.06 -5.15 27.46
C ARG A 414 8.79 -4.47 26.31
N LEU A 415 10.11 -4.37 26.43
CA LEU A 415 10.98 -3.82 25.40
C LEU A 415 11.93 -4.91 24.92
N SER A 416 11.95 -5.14 23.62
CA SER A 416 12.94 -6.02 22.99
C SER A 416 13.94 -5.17 22.23
N LEU A 417 15.23 -5.51 22.29
CA LEU A 417 16.31 -4.77 21.64
C LEU A 417 17.05 -5.65 20.62
N GLY A 418 17.48 -5.02 19.53
CA GLY A 418 18.39 -5.57 18.55
C GLY A 418 19.35 -4.52 18.02
N TYR A 419 20.35 -4.94 17.27
CA TYR A 419 21.28 -4.04 16.62
C TYR A 419 21.86 -4.64 15.32
N THR A 420 22.26 -3.75 14.42
CA THR A 420 22.99 -4.08 13.19
C THR A 420 24.03 -3.00 12.93
N SER A 421 25.26 -3.38 12.59
CA SER A 421 26.28 -2.42 12.18
C SER A 421 26.05 -1.95 10.74
N LEU A 422 26.16 -0.63 10.49
CA LEU A 422 25.84 -0.01 9.19
C LEU A 422 27.08 0.20 8.30
N ASN A 423 28.27 0.38 8.88
CA ASN A 423 29.49 0.79 8.14
C ASN A 423 30.60 -0.27 8.16
N ILE A 424 30.28 -1.53 7.84
CA ILE A 424 31.14 -2.65 8.23
C ILE A 424 32.39 -2.81 7.33
N MET A 425 32.38 -2.40 6.05
CA MET A 425 33.51 -2.70 5.14
C MET A 425 33.74 -1.61 4.09
N PRO A 426 34.99 -1.09 3.93
CA PRO A 426 35.34 -0.31 2.74
C PRO A 426 35.24 -1.16 1.47
N ALA A 427 35.02 -0.55 0.30
CA ALA A 427 34.92 -1.30 -0.95
C ALA A 427 36.24 -2.06 -1.27
N PRO A 428 36.20 -3.36 -1.60
CA PRO A 428 37.39 -4.13 -1.95
C PRO A 428 38.13 -3.51 -3.14
N LYS A 429 39.46 -3.43 -3.07
CA LYS A 429 40.31 -2.97 -4.17
C LYS A 429 40.68 -4.16 -5.06
N TYR A 430 40.00 -4.27 -6.19
CA TYR A 430 40.18 -5.35 -7.14
C TYR A 430 41.42 -5.16 -8.03
N SER A 431 42.14 -6.26 -8.25
CA SER A 431 43.27 -6.37 -9.16
C SER A 431 42.94 -7.36 -10.28
N LYS A 432 43.36 -7.08 -11.52
CA LYS A 432 43.04 -7.92 -12.68
C LYS A 432 43.66 -9.32 -12.58
N LEU A 433 42.86 -10.36 -12.82
CA LEU A 433 43.24 -11.78 -12.81
C LEU A 433 43.17 -12.38 -14.23
N ALA A 434 44.13 -12.00 -15.09
CA ALA A 434 44.12 -12.34 -16.52
C ALA A 434 44.09 -13.85 -16.83
N LEU A 435 44.56 -14.71 -15.91
CA LEU A 435 44.63 -16.17 -16.09
C LEU A 435 43.27 -16.84 -16.37
N LEU A 436 42.17 -16.20 -15.98
CA LEU A 436 40.82 -16.72 -16.16
C LEU A 436 40.09 -16.14 -17.38
N GLU A 437 40.61 -15.06 -17.97
CA GLU A 437 39.98 -14.41 -19.13
C GLU A 437 40.00 -15.33 -20.36
N GLY A 438 38.87 -15.42 -21.05
CA GLY A 438 38.70 -16.27 -22.23
C GLY A 438 38.47 -17.76 -21.93
N LYS A 439 38.46 -18.19 -20.66
CA LYS A 439 38.04 -19.53 -20.25
C LYS A 439 36.52 -19.61 -20.11
N PHE A 440 35.97 -20.80 -19.92
CA PHE A 440 34.54 -21.00 -19.72
C PHE A 440 34.23 -21.38 -18.26
N PHE A 441 33.20 -20.80 -17.67
CA PHE A 441 32.71 -21.10 -16.33
C PHE A 441 31.53 -22.07 -16.43
N ALA A 442 31.55 -23.12 -15.61
CA ALA A 442 30.56 -24.21 -15.63
C ALA A 442 29.75 -24.34 -14.32
N GLY A 443 29.82 -23.35 -13.42
CA GLY A 443 29.07 -23.35 -12.16
C GLY A 443 29.65 -24.28 -11.09
N GLU A 444 28.93 -24.41 -9.97
CA GLU A 444 29.29 -25.27 -8.83
C GLU A 444 28.73 -26.69 -9.01
N ARG A 445 29.58 -27.70 -8.86
CA ARG A 445 29.18 -29.11 -8.86
C ARG A 445 29.85 -29.83 -7.69
N GLU A 446 29.05 -30.47 -6.83
CA GLU A 446 29.54 -31.16 -5.62
C GLU A 446 30.43 -30.28 -4.71
N GLY A 447 30.06 -29.00 -4.54
CA GLY A 447 30.82 -28.05 -3.73
C GLY A 447 32.02 -27.41 -4.45
N LYS A 448 32.20 -27.63 -5.76
CA LYS A 448 33.38 -27.19 -6.51
C LYS A 448 33.01 -26.41 -7.77
N TYR A 449 33.59 -25.23 -7.96
CA TYR A 449 33.45 -24.45 -9.19
C TYR A 449 34.42 -24.94 -10.27
N GLN A 450 33.91 -25.21 -11.48
CA GLN A 450 34.72 -25.69 -12.60
C GLN A 450 34.97 -24.60 -13.65
N ILE A 451 36.25 -24.43 -14.02
CA ILE A 451 36.70 -23.55 -15.11
C ILE A 451 37.30 -24.42 -16.22
N LEU A 452 36.76 -24.27 -17.43
CA LEU A 452 37.10 -25.02 -18.64
C LEU A 452 38.03 -24.20 -19.55
N PRO A 453 38.92 -24.84 -20.34
CA PRO A 453 39.87 -24.16 -21.22
C PRO A 453 39.23 -23.47 -22.43
N SER A 454 39.96 -22.53 -23.05
CA SER A 454 39.48 -21.62 -24.11
C SER A 454 39.25 -22.25 -25.50
N GLY A 455 39.02 -23.56 -25.60
CA GLY A 455 38.93 -24.28 -26.89
C GLY A 455 38.07 -25.54 -26.88
N ILE A 456 37.10 -25.63 -25.96
CA ILE A 456 36.18 -26.77 -25.88
C ILE A 456 35.29 -26.86 -27.14
N LYS A 457 35.13 -28.07 -27.69
CA LYS A 457 34.36 -28.32 -28.93
C LYS A 457 32.87 -28.00 -28.78
N ASP A 458 32.32 -28.13 -27.58
CA ASP A 458 30.94 -27.77 -27.26
C ASP A 458 30.92 -26.71 -26.15
N SER A 459 30.97 -25.44 -26.58
CA SER A 459 30.90 -24.27 -25.68
C SER A 459 29.49 -23.68 -25.59
N THR A 460 28.51 -24.28 -26.28
CA THR A 460 27.16 -23.71 -26.41
C THR A 460 26.43 -23.56 -25.08
N ASN A 461 26.81 -24.38 -24.09
CA ASN A 461 26.17 -24.49 -22.78
C ASN A 461 26.96 -23.81 -21.63
N TYR A 462 28.12 -23.19 -21.89
CA TYR A 462 28.97 -22.60 -20.85
C TYR A 462 29.12 -21.08 -20.99
N GLN A 463 29.27 -20.39 -19.86
CA GLN A 463 29.47 -18.94 -19.85
C GLN A 463 30.95 -18.62 -20.06
N LYS A 464 31.26 -17.64 -20.92
CA LYS A 464 32.66 -17.25 -21.19
C LYS A 464 33.11 -16.21 -20.19
N ILE A 465 34.23 -16.43 -19.50
CA ILE A 465 34.82 -15.44 -18.60
C ILE A 465 35.42 -14.30 -19.45
N VAL A 466 34.83 -13.11 -19.39
CA VAL A 466 35.26 -11.91 -20.13
C VAL A 466 36.35 -11.17 -19.37
N SER A 467 36.16 -11.01 -18.07
CA SER A 467 37.17 -10.46 -17.17
C SER A 467 37.11 -11.18 -15.84
N ALA A 468 38.24 -11.24 -15.15
CA ALA A 468 38.31 -11.73 -13.79
C ALA A 468 39.15 -10.77 -12.96
N GLU A 469 38.73 -10.52 -11.74
CA GLU A 469 39.39 -9.64 -10.81
C GLU A 469 39.48 -10.32 -9.45
N ILE A 470 40.51 -10.01 -8.67
CA ILE A 470 40.72 -10.55 -7.33
C ILE A 470 41.03 -9.43 -6.36
N ALA A 471 40.40 -9.47 -5.19
CA ALA A 471 40.65 -8.55 -4.09
C ALA A 471 40.88 -9.33 -2.80
N ASP A 472 41.64 -8.73 -1.88
CA ASP A 472 41.63 -9.17 -0.49
C ASP A 472 40.35 -8.63 0.18
N MET A 473 39.71 -9.41 1.05
CA MET A 473 38.56 -8.95 1.81
C MET A 473 38.98 -7.77 2.72
N PRO A 474 38.30 -6.63 2.61
CA PRO A 474 38.58 -5.48 3.47
C PRO A 474 38.22 -5.82 4.91
N LYS A 475 39.04 -5.36 5.86
CA LYS A 475 38.76 -5.50 7.28
C LYS A 475 37.82 -4.37 7.73
N PRO A 476 36.94 -4.60 8.74
CA PRO A 476 36.18 -3.53 9.34
C PRO A 476 37.11 -2.46 9.92
N GLU A 477 36.86 -1.19 9.60
CA GLU A 477 37.63 -0.03 10.06
C GLU A 477 36.78 0.85 10.98
N GLU A 478 37.36 1.29 12.08
CA GLU A 478 36.73 2.16 13.08
C GLU A 478 36.66 3.62 12.57
N PRO A 479 35.59 4.39 12.87
CA PRO A 479 34.49 4.09 13.78
C PRO A 479 33.28 3.37 13.15
N PHE A 480 32.54 2.65 13.99
CA PHE A 480 31.34 1.91 13.62
C PHE A 480 30.07 2.73 13.86
N ASP A 481 29.14 2.70 12.91
CA ASP A 481 27.76 3.16 13.16
C ASP A 481 26.87 1.95 13.40
N ILE A 482 25.99 2.05 14.39
CA ILE A 482 25.10 0.96 14.83
C ILE A 482 23.65 1.44 14.73
N LEU A 483 22.84 0.72 13.96
CA LEU A 483 21.40 0.80 14.01
C LEU A 483 20.89 -0.07 15.15
N VAL A 484 20.35 0.53 16.19
CA VAL A 484 19.61 -0.16 17.24
C VAL A 484 18.17 -0.30 16.79
N THR A 485 17.67 -1.52 16.78
CA THR A 485 16.25 -1.82 16.58
C THR A 485 15.60 -2.10 17.93
N TYR A 486 14.35 -1.72 18.09
CA TYR A 486 13.58 -2.06 19.27
C TYR A 486 12.12 -2.31 18.95
N GLU A 487 11.50 -3.17 19.75
CA GLU A 487 10.07 -3.48 19.66
C GLU A 487 9.43 -3.25 21.03
N LYS A 488 8.35 -2.45 21.05
CA LYS A 488 7.52 -2.23 22.24
C LYS A 488 6.33 -3.18 22.22
N GLN A 489 6.33 -4.11 23.15
CA GLN A 489 5.18 -4.96 23.46
C GLN A 489 4.34 -4.27 24.52
N THR A 490 3.25 -3.60 24.13
CA THR A 490 2.43 -2.77 25.04
C THR A 490 0.97 -2.82 24.64
N ASN A 491 0.08 -2.48 25.56
CA ASN A 491 -1.35 -2.29 25.30
C ASN A 491 -1.79 -0.86 25.68
N GLY A 492 -3.01 -0.48 25.31
CA GLY A 492 -3.51 0.88 25.55
C GLY A 492 -3.76 1.24 27.03
N ASP A 493 -3.72 0.31 27.98
CA ASP A 493 -3.76 0.62 29.43
C ASP A 493 -2.39 1.06 29.98
N ASP A 494 -1.28 0.69 29.32
CA ASP A 494 0.08 0.90 29.84
C ASP A 494 0.54 2.37 29.84
N ASN A 495 -0.26 3.27 29.24
CA ASN A 495 0.01 4.71 29.16
C ASN A 495 1.45 5.04 28.68
N VAL A 496 1.92 4.27 27.71
CA VAL A 496 3.28 4.37 27.15
C VAL A 496 3.39 5.54 26.18
N GLY A 497 4.58 6.11 26.12
CA GLY A 497 5.05 7.09 25.16
C GLY A 497 6.20 6.51 24.36
N PHE A 498 7.39 7.04 24.58
CA PHE A 498 8.61 6.79 23.79
C PHE A 498 9.55 5.76 24.42
N VAL A 499 10.57 5.36 23.68
CA VAL A 499 11.68 4.54 24.21
C VAL A 499 12.86 5.45 24.54
N LYS A 500 13.43 5.25 25.74
CA LYS A 500 14.71 5.81 26.13
C LYS A 500 15.79 4.77 25.93
N LEU A 501 16.82 5.08 25.15
CA LEU A 501 17.97 4.22 24.89
C LEU A 501 19.23 4.85 25.49
N GLN A 502 20.15 4.00 25.93
CA GLN A 502 21.46 4.40 26.41
C GLN A 502 22.49 3.38 25.93
N LEU A 503 23.48 3.84 25.18
CA LEU A 503 24.63 3.02 24.82
C LEU A 503 25.76 3.30 25.81
N ASP A 504 26.24 2.27 26.49
CA ASP A 504 27.29 2.32 27.51
C ASP A 504 27.03 3.42 28.56
N SER A 505 28.01 4.32 28.74
CA SER A 505 27.93 5.47 29.64
C SER A 505 27.56 6.77 28.91
N LEU A 506 27.12 6.70 27.64
CA LEU A 506 26.67 7.89 26.92
C LEU A 506 25.40 8.46 27.57
N LYS A 507 25.11 9.74 27.28
CA LYS A 507 23.88 10.38 27.73
C LYS A 507 22.67 9.63 27.14
N PRO A 508 21.67 9.24 27.95
CA PRO A 508 20.46 8.61 27.44
C PRO A 508 19.77 9.51 26.41
N VAL A 509 19.25 8.88 25.37
CA VAL A 509 18.52 9.50 24.28
C VAL A 509 17.09 8.97 24.29
N VAL A 510 16.12 9.85 24.03
CA VAL A 510 14.73 9.45 23.85
C VAL A 510 14.45 9.45 22.36
N ASP A 511 13.97 8.32 21.86
CA ASP A 511 13.57 8.21 20.48
C ASP A 511 12.14 8.71 20.30
N PHE A 512 12.00 9.89 19.69
CA PHE A 512 10.71 10.56 19.47
C PHE A 512 10.05 10.18 18.15
N THR A 513 10.74 9.47 17.24
CA THR A 513 10.14 8.98 15.98
C THR A 513 9.22 7.80 16.26
N ASP A 514 9.56 7.00 17.26
CA ASP A 514 8.83 5.80 17.67
C ASP A 514 8.68 4.76 16.54
N ASP A 515 9.61 4.77 15.58
CA ASP A 515 9.64 3.87 14.42
C ASP A 515 10.43 2.56 14.68
N GLY A 516 10.82 2.34 15.94
CA GLY A 516 11.53 1.13 16.37
C GLY A 516 13.02 1.15 16.01
N ARG A 517 13.60 2.30 15.65
CA ARG A 517 14.95 2.39 15.09
C ARG A 517 15.69 3.62 15.58
N TYR A 518 16.92 3.43 16.08
CA TYR A 518 17.78 4.53 16.49
C TYR A 518 19.23 4.29 16.10
N VAL A 519 19.91 5.28 15.52
CA VAL A 519 21.31 5.14 15.10
C VAL A 519 22.26 5.79 16.10
N PHE A 520 23.19 5.00 16.63
CA PHE A 520 24.36 5.51 17.33
C PHE A 520 25.56 5.56 16.36
N ASN A 521 26.18 6.72 16.25
CA ASN A 521 27.32 6.93 15.35
C ASN A 521 28.63 6.97 16.12
N GLY A 522 29.74 6.61 15.47
CA GLY A 522 31.07 6.87 16.01
C GLY A 522 31.51 5.88 17.10
N ILE A 523 31.05 4.63 17.08
CA ILE A 523 31.30 3.63 18.12
C ILE A 523 32.67 2.98 17.92
N SER A 524 33.40 2.82 19.02
CA SER A 524 34.74 2.24 19.00
C SER A 524 34.71 0.71 18.87
N LYS A 525 35.87 0.10 18.61
CA LYS A 525 36.01 -1.35 18.78
C LYS A 525 35.90 -1.74 20.26
N GLY A 526 35.22 -2.84 20.58
CA GLY A 526 35.16 -3.36 21.95
C GLY A 526 33.79 -3.92 22.34
N LYS A 527 33.63 -4.17 23.65
CA LYS A 527 32.37 -4.63 24.24
C LYS A 527 31.48 -3.44 24.56
N HIS A 528 30.24 -3.49 24.11
CA HIS A 528 29.24 -2.43 24.28
C HIS A 528 27.94 -3.00 24.84
N THR A 529 27.20 -2.17 25.58
CA THR A 529 25.90 -2.51 26.15
C THR A 529 24.87 -1.43 25.85
N ILE A 530 23.79 -1.81 25.16
CA ILE A 530 22.61 -0.96 25.01
C ILE A 530 21.66 -1.27 26.16
N THR A 531 21.18 -0.24 26.84
CA THR A 531 20.08 -0.33 27.80
C THR A 531 18.89 0.48 27.30
N GLY A 532 17.71 -0.10 27.32
CA GLY A 532 16.47 0.54 26.90
C GLY A 532 15.40 0.54 28.01
N TRP A 533 14.53 1.54 27.99
CA TRP A 533 13.33 1.64 28.82
C TRP A 533 12.17 2.20 28.00
N ILE A 534 10.96 1.74 28.30
CA ILE A 534 9.74 2.42 27.85
C ILE A 534 9.45 3.57 28.81
N LEU A 535 9.13 4.74 28.26
CA LEU A 535 8.67 5.90 29.01
C LEU A 535 7.14 5.94 29.01
N THR A 536 6.55 6.42 30.09
CA THR A 536 5.13 6.77 30.13
C THR A 536 4.87 8.05 29.32
N ARG A 537 3.60 8.38 29.05
CA ARG A 537 3.20 9.68 28.50
C ARG A 537 3.55 10.88 29.39
N SER A 538 3.93 10.68 30.65
CA SER A 538 4.47 11.77 31.48
C SER A 538 5.99 11.93 31.35
N GLY A 539 6.67 11.03 30.64
CA GLY A 539 8.13 11.03 30.48
C GLY A 539 8.88 10.17 31.49
N ASN A 540 8.18 9.45 32.37
CA ASN A 540 8.82 8.65 33.42
C ASN A 540 9.17 7.27 32.90
N ALA A 541 10.35 6.74 33.24
CA ALA A 541 10.72 5.38 32.85
C ALA A 541 9.88 4.33 33.60
N ILE A 542 9.42 3.32 32.88
CA ILE A 542 8.77 2.13 33.45
C ILE A 542 9.90 1.14 33.76
N GLU A 543 10.32 1.05 35.01
CA GLU A 543 11.51 0.27 35.40
C GLU A 543 11.40 -1.23 35.06
N GLU A 544 10.20 -1.79 35.05
CA GLU A 544 9.93 -3.20 34.68
C GLU A 544 10.27 -3.50 33.21
N THR A 545 10.35 -2.47 32.35
CA THR A 545 10.64 -2.61 30.91
C THR A 545 12.13 -2.50 30.59
N LYS A 546 12.99 -2.42 31.61
CA LYS A 546 14.43 -2.24 31.44
C LYS A 546 15.03 -3.48 30.75
N THR A 547 15.53 -3.29 29.53
CA THR A 547 16.17 -4.36 28.74
C THR A 547 17.60 -3.99 28.41
N THR A 548 18.51 -4.96 28.51
CA THR A 548 19.94 -4.78 28.18
C THR A 548 20.38 -5.76 27.11
N LEU A 549 21.06 -5.26 26.08
CA LEU A 549 21.69 -6.05 25.02
C LEU A 549 23.19 -5.77 25.01
N THR A 550 24.01 -6.80 25.14
CA THR A 550 25.48 -6.68 25.18
C THR A 550 26.08 -7.42 23.99
N PHE A 551 27.02 -6.77 23.30
CA PHE A 551 27.68 -7.29 22.10
C PHE A 551 29.13 -6.82 22.03
N THR A 552 29.93 -7.45 21.17
CA THR A 552 31.35 -7.10 20.99
C THR A 552 31.66 -6.78 19.53
N LEU A 553 32.08 -5.55 19.24
CA LEU A 553 32.50 -5.14 17.90
C LEU A 553 33.99 -5.40 17.66
N PRO A 554 34.40 -5.87 16.46
CA PRO A 554 33.57 -6.26 15.31
C PRO A 554 33.17 -7.76 15.31
N GLU A 555 33.31 -8.45 16.44
CA GLU A 555 33.09 -9.91 16.53
C GLU A 555 31.64 -10.29 16.20
N GLU A 556 30.68 -9.48 16.64
CA GLU A 556 29.26 -9.64 16.37
C GLU A 556 28.75 -8.39 15.64
N LEU A 557 28.39 -8.56 14.36
CA LEU A 557 27.94 -7.47 13.49
C LEU A 557 26.43 -7.19 13.62
N GLU A 558 25.70 -8.16 14.15
CA GLU A 558 24.27 -8.11 14.38
C GLU A 558 23.91 -9.01 15.55
N GLY A 559 22.83 -8.66 16.24
CA GLY A 559 22.25 -9.45 17.31
C GLY A 559 20.92 -8.83 17.72
N GLY A 560 19.90 -9.60 18.04
CA GLY A 560 18.62 -9.00 18.34
C GLY A 560 17.43 -9.92 18.48
N THR A 561 16.32 -9.26 18.77
CA THR A 561 15.01 -9.72 19.24
C THR A 561 14.59 -11.10 18.74
N GLU A 562 14.67 -12.09 19.63
CA GLU A 562 14.07 -13.42 19.41
C GLU A 562 12.58 -13.26 19.11
N SER A 563 12.08 -13.85 18.01
CA SER A 563 10.64 -13.96 17.82
C SER A 563 10.11 -15.05 18.74
N GLU A 564 9.10 -14.72 19.54
CA GLU A 564 8.39 -15.76 20.27
C GLU A 564 7.65 -16.62 19.25
N PRO A 565 7.93 -17.93 19.16
CA PRO A 565 7.43 -18.78 18.08
C PRO A 565 5.95 -19.16 18.29
N TYR A 566 5.21 -18.43 19.14
CA TYR A 566 3.84 -18.71 19.51
C TYR A 566 2.85 -17.88 18.69
N ILE A 567 1.64 -18.40 18.54
CA ILE A 567 0.48 -17.68 18.01
C ILE A 567 -0.60 -17.59 19.08
N ILE A 568 -1.38 -16.51 19.02
CA ILE A 568 -2.49 -16.22 19.91
C ILE A 568 -3.78 -16.38 19.12
N GLU A 569 -4.69 -17.22 19.58
CA GLU A 569 -6.05 -17.34 19.07
C GLU A 569 -7.04 -16.74 20.07
N LEU A 570 -7.92 -15.86 19.59
CA LEU A 570 -8.92 -15.20 20.42
C LEU A 570 -10.31 -15.71 20.06
N TYR A 571 -11.11 -16.01 21.07
CA TYR A 571 -12.44 -16.59 20.93
C TYR A 571 -13.50 -15.73 21.61
N ARG A 572 -14.73 -15.71 21.07
CA ARG A 572 -15.89 -14.95 21.61
C ARG A 572 -17.17 -15.78 21.61
N GLY A 573 -18.04 -15.50 22.57
CA GLY A 573 -19.40 -16.04 22.63
C GLY A 573 -20.27 -15.32 23.65
N GLN A 574 -21.51 -15.78 23.83
CA GLN A 574 -22.50 -15.18 24.75
C GLN A 574 -22.62 -15.92 26.09
N SER A 575 -21.77 -16.91 26.33
CA SER A 575 -21.76 -17.72 27.55
C SER A 575 -20.32 -17.91 28.02
N ALA A 576 -20.13 -18.09 29.33
CA ALA A 576 -18.82 -18.42 29.90
C ALA A 576 -18.33 -19.83 29.50
N ASN A 577 -19.18 -20.67 28.90
CA ASN A 577 -18.79 -22.01 28.48
C ASN A 577 -17.92 -21.97 27.21
N THR A 578 -16.60 -22.19 27.37
CA THR A 578 -15.58 -22.09 26.31
C THR A 578 -15.89 -22.94 25.06
N SER A 579 -16.60 -24.07 25.21
CA SER A 579 -16.97 -24.93 24.07
C SER A 579 -17.90 -24.27 23.05
N ASN A 580 -18.64 -23.25 23.49
CA ASN A 580 -19.63 -22.53 22.69
C ASN A 580 -19.07 -21.23 22.10
N LEU A 581 -17.80 -20.93 22.32
CA LEU A 581 -17.14 -19.74 21.78
C LEU A 581 -16.53 -20.05 20.41
N GLU A 582 -16.65 -19.10 19.50
CA GLU A 582 -16.13 -19.16 18.14
C GLU A 582 -14.84 -18.34 18.04
N LYS A 583 -13.90 -18.81 17.21
CA LYS A 583 -12.64 -18.11 16.97
C LYS A 583 -12.91 -16.82 16.20
N ILE A 584 -12.39 -15.71 16.71
CA ILE A 584 -12.47 -14.39 16.09
C ILE A 584 -11.26 -14.17 15.18
N ILE A 585 -10.06 -14.42 15.69
CA ILE A 585 -8.81 -14.11 15.01
C ILE A 585 -7.64 -14.95 15.54
N THR A 586 -6.63 -15.12 14.69
CA THR A 586 -5.31 -15.63 15.03
C THR A 586 -4.29 -14.51 14.84
N LEU A 587 -3.46 -14.25 15.85
CA LEU A 587 -2.49 -13.17 15.94
C LEU A 587 -1.08 -13.73 16.23
N PRO A 588 0.00 -13.07 15.80
CA PRO A 588 1.33 -13.33 16.32
C PRO A 588 1.42 -13.06 17.83
N ALA A 589 2.31 -13.75 18.55
CA ALA A 589 2.53 -13.52 19.98
C ALA A 589 3.03 -12.11 20.34
N THR A 590 3.55 -11.36 19.37
CA THR A 590 3.99 -9.97 19.56
C THR A 590 2.83 -8.99 19.79
N PHE A 591 1.58 -9.40 19.57
CA PHE A 591 0.41 -8.59 19.87
C PHE A 591 0.08 -8.65 21.37
N HIS A 592 -0.30 -7.50 21.95
CA HIS A 592 -0.72 -7.35 23.34
C HIS A 592 -2.11 -6.69 23.49
N GLU A 593 -2.71 -6.30 22.36
CA GLU A 593 -4.04 -5.73 22.29
C GLU A 593 -4.74 -6.21 21.02
N TYR A 594 -6.04 -6.46 21.10
CA TYR A 594 -6.91 -6.69 19.95
C TYR A 594 -8.23 -5.95 20.10
N GLN A 595 -8.68 -5.31 19.03
CA GLN A 595 -9.95 -4.60 18.98
C GLN A 595 -10.97 -5.45 18.21
N ASP A 596 -11.94 -6.00 18.93
CA ASP A 596 -13.04 -6.75 18.36
C ASP A 596 -14.17 -5.79 17.98
N LYS A 597 -14.30 -5.49 16.67
CA LYS A 597 -15.38 -4.64 16.15
C LYS A 597 -16.69 -5.42 16.09
N ILE A 598 -17.69 -4.92 16.81
CA ILE A 598 -19.04 -5.47 16.84
C ILE A 598 -19.86 -4.70 15.79
N SER A 599 -19.93 -5.26 14.59
CA SER A 599 -20.44 -4.61 13.35
C SER A 599 -21.93 -4.26 13.35
N THR A 600 -22.68 -4.70 14.36
CA THR A 600 -24.11 -4.40 14.51
C THR A 600 -24.30 -3.67 15.82
N LYS A 601 -24.90 -2.46 15.77
CA LYS A 601 -25.41 -1.80 16.99
C LYS A 601 -26.21 -2.87 17.76
N PRO A 602 -25.85 -3.22 19.00
CA PRO A 602 -26.55 -4.26 19.73
C PRO A 602 -28.03 -3.88 19.80
N VAL A 603 -28.90 -4.73 19.25
CA VAL A 603 -30.35 -4.53 19.36
C VAL A 603 -30.83 -4.86 20.79
N ASP A 604 -30.05 -5.63 21.58
CA ASP A 604 -30.53 -6.25 22.83
C ASP A 604 -29.48 -6.38 23.96
N ASP A 605 -28.74 -5.33 24.35
CA ASP A 605 -27.86 -5.36 25.56
C ASP A 605 -26.89 -6.58 25.64
N SER A 606 -26.50 -7.14 24.50
CA SER A 606 -25.76 -8.41 24.44
C SER A 606 -24.45 -8.36 25.20
N THR A 607 -24.25 -9.35 26.08
CA THR A 607 -22.99 -9.54 26.80
C THR A 607 -22.11 -10.59 26.13
N TYR A 608 -20.81 -10.36 26.16
CA TYR A 608 -19.81 -11.21 25.51
C TYR A 608 -18.82 -11.76 26.53
N TYR A 609 -18.37 -12.98 26.28
CA TYR A 609 -17.28 -13.65 26.97
C TYR A 609 -16.17 -13.94 25.98
N TYR A 610 -14.93 -13.88 26.45
CA TYR A 610 -13.73 -14.09 25.65
C TYR A 610 -12.77 -15.05 26.34
N PHE A 611 -12.04 -15.86 25.59
CA PHE A 611 -10.84 -16.53 26.09
C PHE A 611 -9.73 -16.48 25.05
N MET A 612 -8.51 -16.64 25.53
CA MET A 612 -7.31 -16.68 24.72
C MET A 612 -6.73 -18.09 24.74
N ARG A 613 -6.32 -18.55 23.56
CA ARG A 613 -5.53 -19.75 23.37
C ARG A 613 -4.15 -19.38 22.83
N VAL A 614 -3.09 -19.84 23.48
CA VAL A 614 -1.72 -19.69 22.98
C VAL A 614 -1.29 -21.01 22.39
N VAL A 615 -0.80 -21.02 21.15
CA VAL A 615 -0.39 -22.23 20.42
C VAL A 615 1.08 -22.12 20.03
N ASN A 616 1.84 -23.21 20.21
CA ASN A 616 3.24 -23.28 19.79
C ASN A 616 3.41 -23.92 18.39
N PRO A 617 4.61 -23.87 17.77
CA PRO A 617 4.83 -24.44 16.44
C PRO A 617 4.55 -25.94 16.35
N GLU A 618 4.73 -26.66 17.46
CA GLU A 618 4.43 -28.09 17.57
C GLU A 618 2.93 -28.37 17.73
N GLY A 619 2.08 -27.34 17.76
CA GLY A 619 0.62 -27.45 17.83
C GLY A 619 0.06 -27.70 19.23
N ASN A 620 0.85 -27.53 20.29
CA ASN A 620 0.37 -27.57 21.68
C ASN A 620 -0.19 -26.23 22.11
N PHE A 621 -1.15 -26.25 23.03
CA PHE A 621 -1.83 -25.03 23.44
C PHE A 621 -2.12 -24.93 24.94
N ALA A 622 -2.32 -23.69 25.38
CA ALA A 622 -2.82 -23.32 26.70
C ALA A 622 -4.01 -22.37 26.56
N ASP A 623 -5.06 -22.55 27.37
CA ASP A 623 -6.25 -21.70 27.37
C ASP A 623 -6.33 -20.86 28.64
N THR A 624 -6.64 -19.57 28.51
CA THR A 624 -7.00 -18.74 29.64
C THR A 624 -8.39 -19.11 30.17
N LYS A 625 -8.68 -18.70 31.41
CA LYS A 625 -10.07 -18.68 31.88
C LYS A 625 -10.88 -17.68 31.03
N PRO A 626 -12.18 -17.94 30.78
CA PRO A 626 -13.04 -17.00 30.09
C PRO A 626 -13.19 -15.71 30.91
N VAL A 627 -13.08 -14.56 30.25
CA VAL A 627 -13.27 -13.22 30.81
C VAL A 627 -14.56 -12.60 30.28
N GLY A 628 -15.28 -11.90 31.14
CA GLY A 628 -16.63 -11.37 30.86
C GLY A 628 -17.57 -11.58 32.06
N PRO A 629 -18.85 -11.23 31.94
CA PRO A 629 -19.49 -10.62 30.77
C PRO A 629 -19.00 -9.18 30.54
N VAL A 630 -18.77 -8.80 29.28
CA VAL A 630 -18.50 -7.43 28.86
C VAL A 630 -19.52 -6.97 27.82
N GLN A 631 -19.84 -5.69 27.82
CA GLN A 631 -20.84 -5.10 26.94
C GLN A 631 -20.27 -3.82 26.31
N PRO A 632 -20.43 -3.62 24.98
CA PRO A 632 -20.06 -2.37 24.33
C PRO A 632 -21.01 -1.25 24.78
N LYS A 633 -20.50 -0.09 25.20
CA LYS A 633 -21.29 1.03 25.73
C LYS A 633 -21.10 2.31 24.93
N GLU A 634 -22.18 3.09 24.85
CA GLU A 634 -22.14 4.36 24.14
C GLU A 634 -21.29 5.38 24.89
N ASN A 635 -20.53 6.16 24.14
CA ASN A 635 -19.61 7.15 24.66
C ASN A 635 -20.08 8.55 24.22
N LEU A 636 -20.73 9.30 25.12
CA LEU A 636 -21.18 10.67 24.84
C LEU A 636 -20.03 11.66 24.57
N PHE A 637 -18.82 11.35 25.05
CA PHE A 637 -17.68 12.26 24.98
C PHE A 637 -16.36 11.52 24.65
N HIS A 638 -15.69 11.95 23.59
CA HIS A 638 -14.40 11.39 23.16
C HIS A 638 -13.23 12.08 23.88
N ARG A 639 -12.71 11.46 24.94
CA ARG A 639 -11.62 12.04 25.77
C ARG A 639 -10.32 12.27 25.00
N GLY A 640 -10.02 11.42 24.00
CA GLY A 640 -8.85 11.58 23.13
C GLY A 640 -8.85 12.82 22.22
N LYS A 641 -9.96 13.56 22.13
CA LYS A 641 -10.10 14.78 21.32
C LYS A 641 -10.24 16.04 22.16
N ILE A 642 -9.88 15.98 23.45
CA ILE A 642 -10.00 17.12 24.36
C ILE A 642 -9.14 18.31 23.91
N SER A 643 -7.96 18.07 23.34
CA SER A 643 -7.09 19.11 22.78
C SER A 643 -7.76 19.84 21.61
N VAL A 644 -8.47 19.10 20.74
CA VAL A 644 -9.28 19.67 19.66
C VAL A 644 -10.40 20.54 20.22
N LEU A 645 -11.12 20.07 21.25
CA LEU A 645 -12.17 20.84 21.90
C LEU A 645 -11.65 22.15 22.51
N VAL A 646 -10.50 22.09 23.20
CA VAL A 646 -9.88 23.28 23.79
C VAL A 646 -9.47 24.28 22.71
N MET A 647 -8.84 23.82 21.63
CA MET A 647 -8.43 24.69 20.51
C MET A 647 -9.64 25.30 19.79
N LEU A 648 -10.72 24.52 19.59
CA LEU A 648 -11.98 25.04 19.05
C LEU A 648 -12.61 26.08 19.99
N GLY A 649 -12.59 25.85 21.30
CA GLY A 649 -13.07 26.80 22.29
C GLY A 649 -12.31 28.13 22.23
N ILE A 650 -10.97 28.07 22.17
CA ILE A 650 -10.11 29.26 22.00
C ILE A 650 -10.46 29.99 20.69
N PHE A 651 -10.59 29.25 19.59
CA PHE A 651 -10.98 29.80 18.30
C PHE A 651 -12.33 30.52 18.37
N PHE A 652 -13.36 29.90 18.96
CA PHE A 652 -14.68 30.51 19.09
C PHE A 652 -14.67 31.76 19.96
N VAL A 653 -13.92 31.77 21.07
CA VAL A 653 -13.78 32.96 21.92
C VAL A 653 -13.15 34.11 21.14
N ILE A 654 -12.07 33.84 20.40
CA ILE A 654 -11.42 34.84 19.53
C ILE A 654 -12.39 35.32 18.44
N ALA A 655 -13.08 34.40 17.78
CA ALA A 655 -14.02 34.69 16.69
C ALA A 655 -15.18 35.57 17.16
N ILE A 656 -15.85 35.18 18.25
CA ILE A 656 -16.97 35.92 18.84
C ILE A 656 -16.49 37.30 19.28
N TYR A 657 -15.31 37.41 19.91
CA TYR A 657 -14.76 38.70 20.32
C TYR A 657 -14.62 39.65 19.12
N PHE A 658 -13.93 39.26 18.05
CA PHE A 658 -13.70 40.17 16.91
C PHE A 658 -14.97 40.45 16.09
N LEU A 659 -15.83 39.44 15.86
CA LEU A 659 -17.08 39.63 15.11
C LEU A 659 -18.04 40.59 15.83
N LEU A 660 -18.25 40.42 17.15
CA LEU A 660 -19.14 41.31 17.91
C LEU A 660 -18.62 42.74 17.96
N HIS A 661 -17.30 42.93 18.06
CA HIS A 661 -16.71 44.26 18.09
C HIS A 661 -16.72 44.92 16.70
N ALA A 662 -16.54 44.16 15.62
CA ALA A 662 -16.69 44.65 14.25
C ALA A 662 -18.12 45.12 13.96
N GLN A 663 -19.12 44.32 14.36
CA GLN A 663 -20.54 44.68 14.24
C GLN A 663 -20.92 45.93 15.04
N LYS A 664 -20.22 46.21 16.16
CA LYS A 664 -20.37 47.43 16.95
C LYS A 664 -19.65 48.65 16.35
N GLY A 665 -19.12 48.54 15.13
CA GLY A 665 -18.46 49.65 14.41
C GLY A 665 -17.03 49.93 14.86
N ARG A 666 -16.39 49.01 15.61
CA ARG A 666 -14.98 49.16 15.97
C ARG A 666 -14.12 48.91 14.75
N THR A 667 -13.27 49.88 14.40
CA THR A 667 -12.30 49.73 13.32
C THR A 667 -11.06 49.01 13.84
N PHE A 668 -10.53 48.09 13.03
CA PHE A 668 -9.30 47.36 13.34
C PHE A 668 -8.20 47.78 12.37
N TYR A 669 -7.00 48.01 12.90
CA TYR A 669 -5.84 48.32 12.08
C TYR A 669 -5.40 47.08 11.28
N ILE A 670 -5.25 47.23 9.96
CA ILE A 670 -4.69 46.21 9.08
C ILE A 670 -3.48 46.82 8.35
N ARG A 671 -2.38 46.08 8.26
CA ARG A 671 -1.12 46.54 7.65
C ARG A 671 -1.32 46.78 6.15
N PRO A 672 -1.04 47.95 5.57
CA PRO A 672 -1.20 48.16 4.13
C PRO A 672 -0.45 47.09 3.30
N ILE A 673 -1.11 46.53 2.28
CA ILE A 673 -0.50 45.56 1.36
C ILE A 673 -0.03 46.31 0.11
N ALA A 674 1.27 46.24 -0.18
CA ALA A 674 1.90 47.05 -1.23
C ALA A 674 1.24 46.82 -2.61
N GLY A 675 0.97 45.58 -3.00
CA GLY A 675 0.36 45.29 -4.31
C GLY A 675 -1.03 45.91 -4.54
N ILE A 676 -1.77 46.24 -3.47
CA ILE A 676 -3.09 46.87 -3.57
C ILE A 676 -2.98 48.40 -3.64
N SER A 677 -2.05 49.01 -2.88
CA SER A 677 -1.89 50.46 -2.87
C SER A 677 -1.37 51.04 -4.19
N HIS A 678 -0.74 50.23 -5.03
CA HIS A 678 -0.19 50.63 -6.32
C HIS A 678 -1.12 50.34 -7.52
N VAL A 679 -2.33 49.82 -7.28
CA VAL A 679 -3.32 49.58 -8.35
C VAL A 679 -3.69 50.90 -9.04
N ASP A 680 -3.99 51.95 -8.28
CA ASP A 680 -4.40 53.24 -8.83
C ASP A 680 -3.27 53.91 -9.64
N GLU A 681 -2.01 53.75 -9.20
CA GLU A 681 -0.81 54.22 -9.93
C GLU A 681 -0.63 53.47 -11.26
N ALA A 682 -0.74 52.14 -11.23
CA ALA A 682 -0.60 51.31 -12.41
C ALA A 682 -1.67 51.62 -13.47
N LEU A 683 -2.92 51.82 -13.02
CA LEU A 683 -4.02 52.25 -13.90
C LEU A 683 -3.80 53.67 -14.43
N GLY A 684 -3.36 54.62 -13.60
CA GLY A 684 -3.04 55.98 -14.04
C GLY A 684 -2.01 56.01 -15.17
N ARG A 685 -0.93 55.22 -15.04
CA ARG A 685 0.09 55.07 -16.09
C ARG A 685 -0.48 54.45 -17.37
N ALA A 686 -1.35 53.44 -17.24
CA ALA A 686 -2.01 52.85 -18.40
C ALA A 686 -2.85 53.89 -19.17
N THR A 687 -3.53 54.78 -18.45
CA THR A 687 -4.29 55.90 -19.04
C THR A 687 -3.38 56.90 -19.73
N GLU A 688 -2.28 57.30 -19.08
CA GLU A 688 -1.29 58.21 -19.68
C GLU A 688 -0.68 57.64 -20.97
N MET A 689 -0.50 56.32 -21.05
CA MET A 689 0.06 55.64 -22.22
C MET A 689 -0.97 55.32 -23.31
N GLY A 690 -2.27 55.44 -23.03
CA GLY A 690 -3.34 55.07 -23.95
C GLY A 690 -3.32 53.60 -24.37
N ARG A 691 -2.85 52.71 -23.49
CA ARG A 691 -2.64 51.28 -23.75
C ARG A 691 -3.50 50.42 -22.81
N PRO A 692 -3.96 49.23 -23.25
CA PRO A 692 -4.85 48.39 -22.45
C PRO A 692 -4.14 47.78 -21.24
N ILE A 693 -4.94 47.36 -20.26
CA ILE A 693 -4.49 46.52 -19.15
C ILE A 693 -4.81 45.05 -19.44
N LEU A 694 -3.96 44.14 -18.97
CA LEU A 694 -4.16 42.70 -19.03
C LEU A 694 -4.45 42.18 -17.63
N TYR A 695 -5.44 41.30 -17.48
CA TYR A 695 -5.75 40.64 -16.22
C TYR A 695 -5.83 39.12 -16.41
N VAL A 696 -5.00 38.39 -15.69
CA VAL A 696 -4.85 36.94 -15.79
C VAL A 696 -5.25 36.31 -14.46
N LEU A 697 -6.23 35.40 -14.49
CA LEU A 697 -6.77 34.71 -13.30
C LEU A 697 -6.00 33.43 -12.92
N GLY A 698 -4.98 33.06 -13.69
CA GLY A 698 -4.26 31.79 -13.53
C GLY A 698 -4.98 30.63 -14.23
N LEU A 699 -4.59 29.41 -13.87
CA LEU A 699 -5.07 28.16 -14.49
C LEU A 699 -6.14 27.44 -13.66
N ASP A 700 -6.27 27.76 -12.38
CA ASP A 700 -7.26 27.13 -11.51
C ASP A 700 -8.68 27.60 -11.83
N GLY A 701 -9.65 26.68 -11.80
CA GLY A 701 -11.07 26.99 -12.02
C GLY A 701 -11.76 27.65 -10.82
N ILE A 702 -13.02 28.04 -11.00
CA ILE A 702 -13.88 28.68 -9.99
C ILE A 702 -13.91 28.02 -8.60
N PRO A 703 -13.85 26.68 -8.43
CA PRO A 703 -13.86 26.08 -7.10
C PRO A 703 -12.64 26.45 -6.24
N ALA A 704 -11.56 26.94 -6.85
CA ALA A 704 -10.35 27.31 -6.14
C ALA A 704 -10.50 28.68 -5.46
N ILE A 705 -10.08 28.74 -4.19
CA ILE A 705 -10.25 29.93 -3.34
C ILE A 705 -9.40 31.11 -3.86
N ASN A 706 -8.24 30.84 -4.45
CA ASN A 706 -7.37 31.82 -5.09
C ASN A 706 -8.03 32.46 -6.33
N THR A 707 -8.72 31.69 -7.17
CA THR A 707 -9.46 32.19 -8.34
C THR A 707 -10.63 33.06 -7.90
N LEU A 708 -11.35 32.68 -6.84
CA LEU A 708 -12.42 33.51 -6.26
C LEU A 708 -11.89 34.86 -5.73
N ALA A 709 -10.74 34.84 -5.05
CA ALA A 709 -10.07 36.06 -4.61
C ALA A 709 -9.62 36.91 -5.82
N GLY A 710 -9.06 36.28 -6.85
CA GLY A 710 -8.67 36.92 -8.10
C GLY A 710 -9.84 37.59 -8.83
N ILE A 711 -11.02 36.95 -8.87
CA ILE A 711 -12.24 37.54 -9.47
C ILE A 711 -12.74 38.74 -8.65
N THR A 712 -12.65 38.66 -7.32
CA THR A 712 -13.04 39.76 -6.43
C THR A 712 -12.17 41.01 -6.69
N ILE A 713 -10.86 40.81 -6.84
CA ILE A 713 -9.92 41.88 -7.20
C ILE A 713 -10.20 42.41 -8.62
N LEU A 714 -10.50 41.52 -9.58
CA LEU A 714 -10.86 41.90 -10.96
C LEU A 714 -12.02 42.88 -10.98
N GLY A 715 -13.08 42.65 -10.21
CA GLY A 715 -14.23 43.57 -10.17
C GLY A 715 -13.83 44.99 -9.76
N ARG A 716 -12.95 45.13 -8.76
CA ARG A 716 -12.44 46.45 -8.36
C ARG A 716 -11.57 47.09 -9.44
N VAL A 717 -10.64 46.32 -10.01
CA VAL A 717 -9.74 46.80 -11.08
C VAL A 717 -10.57 47.22 -12.30
N ALA A 718 -11.58 46.44 -12.68
CA ALA A 718 -12.48 46.74 -13.80
C ALA A 718 -13.31 48.00 -13.56
N ARG A 719 -13.86 48.18 -12.34
CA ARG A 719 -14.59 49.41 -11.98
C ARG A 719 -13.71 50.64 -12.11
N LYS A 720 -12.47 50.57 -11.60
CA LYS A 720 -11.49 51.67 -11.74
C LYS A 720 -11.05 51.89 -13.18
N ALA A 721 -10.80 50.83 -13.94
CA ALA A 721 -10.48 50.93 -15.36
C ALA A 721 -11.60 51.63 -16.14
N ALA A 722 -12.88 51.37 -15.83
CA ALA A 722 -14.01 52.06 -16.44
C ALA A 722 -14.05 53.56 -16.12
N GLU A 723 -13.76 53.96 -14.87
CA GLU A 723 -13.61 55.38 -14.47
C GLU A 723 -12.51 56.08 -15.30
N TYR A 724 -11.40 55.38 -15.53
CA TYR A 724 -10.27 55.85 -16.34
C TYR A 724 -10.41 55.63 -17.85
N GLN A 725 -11.55 55.09 -18.30
CA GLN A 725 -11.84 54.77 -19.71
C GLN A 725 -10.81 53.83 -20.36
N LEU A 726 -10.30 52.87 -19.59
CA LEU A 726 -9.32 51.87 -20.02
C LEU A 726 -9.98 50.58 -20.51
N ARG A 727 -9.40 50.00 -21.56
CA ARG A 727 -9.74 48.66 -22.05
C ARG A 727 -9.09 47.59 -21.18
N VAL A 728 -9.87 46.58 -20.76
CA VAL A 728 -9.44 45.49 -19.86
C VAL A 728 -9.48 44.16 -20.61
N LEU A 729 -8.31 43.60 -20.92
CA LEU A 729 -8.17 42.30 -21.58
C LEU A 729 -8.08 41.18 -20.53
N VAL A 730 -8.98 40.21 -20.59
CA VAL A 730 -9.03 39.08 -19.65
C VAL A 730 -9.00 37.75 -20.43
N PRO A 731 -7.82 37.27 -20.82
CA PRO A 731 -7.69 35.94 -21.40
C PRO A 731 -7.91 34.89 -20.31
N ALA A 732 -8.85 33.98 -20.49
CA ALA A 732 -9.18 32.93 -19.52
C ALA A 732 -8.69 31.55 -20.00
N TYR A 733 -8.12 30.78 -19.08
CA TYR A 733 -7.70 29.39 -19.30
C TYR A 733 -8.87 28.41 -19.19
N ASP A 734 -9.87 28.72 -18.34
CA ASP A 734 -11.04 27.88 -18.10
C ASP A 734 -12.33 28.60 -18.59
N PRO A 735 -13.22 27.92 -19.36
CA PRO A 735 -14.43 28.55 -19.88
C PRO A 735 -15.42 29.01 -18.81
N LEU A 736 -15.50 28.34 -17.66
CA LEU A 736 -16.39 28.77 -16.57
C LEU A 736 -15.86 30.04 -15.92
N THR A 737 -14.55 30.09 -15.70
CA THR A 737 -13.85 31.26 -15.19
C THR A 737 -14.00 32.46 -16.13
N MET A 738 -13.95 32.26 -17.44
CA MET A 738 -14.26 33.28 -18.45
C MET A 738 -15.66 33.87 -18.24
N LEU A 739 -16.69 33.03 -18.10
CA LEU A 739 -18.08 33.49 -17.96
C LEU A 739 -18.28 34.35 -16.69
N VAL A 740 -17.71 33.91 -15.57
CA VAL A 740 -17.79 34.67 -14.31
C VAL A 740 -17.00 35.97 -14.40
N ALA A 741 -15.80 35.94 -14.98
CA ALA A 741 -14.99 37.14 -15.20
C ALA A 741 -15.73 38.15 -16.09
N GLN A 742 -16.38 37.67 -17.16
CA GLN A 742 -17.12 38.51 -18.09
C GLN A 742 -18.30 39.21 -17.40
N GLU A 743 -19.07 38.49 -16.59
CA GLU A 743 -20.15 39.08 -15.81
C GLU A 743 -19.62 40.06 -14.75
N THR A 744 -18.50 39.73 -14.11
CA THR A 744 -17.85 40.61 -13.12
C THR A 744 -17.41 41.92 -13.75
N VAL A 745 -16.76 41.89 -14.92
CA VAL A 745 -16.34 43.09 -15.65
C VAL A 745 -17.56 43.89 -16.13
N ARG A 746 -18.57 43.24 -16.70
CA ARG A 746 -19.83 43.89 -17.13
C ARG A 746 -20.52 44.63 -15.98
N SER A 747 -20.70 43.96 -14.84
CA SER A 747 -21.29 44.57 -13.64
C SER A 747 -20.45 45.74 -13.16
N SER A 748 -19.14 45.60 -13.13
CA SER A 748 -18.23 46.64 -12.64
C SER A 748 -18.21 47.90 -13.51
N PHE A 749 -18.29 47.75 -14.84
CA PHE A 749 -18.43 48.86 -15.79
C PHE A 749 -19.80 49.54 -15.67
N THR A 750 -20.86 48.76 -15.44
CA THR A 750 -22.21 49.26 -15.21
C THR A 750 -22.29 50.07 -13.91
N ASP A 751 -21.70 49.56 -12.83
CA ASP A 751 -21.62 50.25 -11.54
C ASP A 751 -20.85 51.57 -11.62
N ALA A 752 -19.82 51.64 -12.47
CA ALA A 752 -19.06 52.86 -12.76
C ALA A 752 -19.83 53.85 -13.67
N GLY A 753 -21.04 53.52 -14.12
CA GLY A 753 -21.86 54.34 -15.01
C GLY A 753 -21.35 54.39 -16.45
N ARG A 754 -20.48 53.46 -16.87
CA ARG A 754 -19.89 53.36 -18.21
C ARG A 754 -20.12 52.00 -18.90
N PRO A 755 -21.38 51.52 -18.99
CA PRO A 755 -21.68 50.27 -19.70
C PRO A 755 -21.36 50.35 -21.20
N ASP A 756 -21.27 51.56 -21.77
CA ASP A 756 -20.88 51.83 -23.17
C ASP A 756 -19.46 51.39 -23.50
N LEU A 757 -18.56 51.35 -22.51
CA LEU A 757 -17.16 50.95 -22.69
C LEU A 757 -16.93 49.44 -22.56
N PHE A 758 -17.93 48.68 -22.11
CA PHE A 758 -17.80 47.23 -21.97
C PHE A 758 -17.85 46.55 -23.34
N ASN A 759 -16.83 45.74 -23.64
CA ASN A 759 -16.80 44.89 -24.82
C ASN A 759 -16.69 43.42 -24.40
N GLU A 760 -17.68 42.63 -24.78
CA GLU A 760 -17.71 41.19 -24.52
C GLU A 760 -16.52 40.45 -25.15
N GLY A 761 -15.99 40.93 -26.27
CA GLY A 761 -14.82 40.33 -26.93
C GLY A 761 -13.49 40.53 -26.18
N ASP A 762 -13.46 41.32 -25.10
CA ASP A 762 -12.25 41.56 -24.31
C ASP A 762 -12.05 40.55 -23.18
N VAL A 763 -13.07 39.74 -22.87
CA VAL A 763 -13.01 38.62 -21.94
C VAL A 763 -13.26 37.33 -22.71
N PHE A 764 -12.23 36.53 -22.93
CA PHE A 764 -12.32 35.40 -23.87
C PHE A 764 -11.51 34.19 -23.42
N PHE A 765 -11.99 33.00 -23.79
CA PHE A 765 -11.30 31.73 -23.59
C PHE A 765 -10.19 31.57 -24.64
N VAL A 766 -9.01 31.14 -24.19
CA VAL A 766 -7.84 30.92 -25.06
C VAL A 766 -7.65 29.43 -25.34
N THR A 767 -7.35 28.64 -24.31
CA THR A 767 -7.11 27.20 -24.36
C THR A 767 -6.98 26.66 -22.94
N ASP A 768 -7.26 25.37 -22.76
CA ASP A 768 -7.07 24.60 -21.54
C ASP A 768 -5.70 23.87 -21.50
N SER A 769 -4.74 24.28 -22.33
CA SER A 769 -3.36 23.77 -22.31
C SER A 769 -2.39 24.82 -21.75
N GLN A 770 -1.74 24.52 -20.63
CA GLN A 770 -0.92 25.46 -19.85
C GLN A 770 0.09 26.27 -20.68
N PHE A 771 0.97 25.62 -21.44
CA PHE A 771 2.01 26.33 -22.20
C PHE A 771 1.46 26.99 -23.47
N ALA A 772 0.39 26.45 -24.05
CA ALA A 772 -0.29 27.10 -25.16
C ALA A 772 -0.98 28.39 -24.70
N TYR A 773 -1.59 28.36 -23.51
CA TYR A 773 -2.17 29.53 -22.85
C TYR A 773 -1.10 30.58 -22.58
N ALA A 774 0.02 30.19 -21.95
CA ALA A 774 1.15 31.08 -21.69
C ALA A 774 1.66 31.75 -22.98
N ALA A 775 1.93 30.96 -24.03
CA ALA A 775 2.41 31.48 -25.31
C ALA A 775 1.42 32.44 -25.97
N ALA A 776 0.12 32.14 -25.93
CA ALA A 776 -0.93 32.99 -26.49
C ALA A 776 -1.05 34.31 -25.71
N VAL A 777 -1.02 34.26 -24.38
CA VAL A 777 -1.10 35.44 -23.51
C VAL A 777 0.15 36.31 -23.65
N SER A 778 1.36 35.74 -23.67
CA SER A 778 2.59 36.47 -23.99
C SER A 778 2.51 37.11 -25.38
N GLY A 779 1.94 36.42 -26.38
CA GLY A 779 1.68 36.98 -27.70
C GLY A 779 0.71 38.17 -27.71
N ILE A 780 -0.30 38.16 -26.81
CA ILE A 780 -1.20 39.29 -26.59
C ILE A 780 -0.43 40.48 -26.02
N MET A 781 0.39 40.27 -24.98
CA MET A 781 1.20 41.34 -24.38
C MET A 781 2.07 42.05 -25.44
N VAL A 782 2.75 41.28 -26.29
CA VAL A 782 3.63 41.84 -27.33
C VAL A 782 2.85 42.59 -28.41
N ARG A 783 1.69 42.07 -28.84
CA ARG A 783 0.88 42.69 -29.90
C ARG A 783 0.15 43.94 -29.43
N GLU A 784 -0.53 43.87 -28.30
CA GLU A 784 -1.33 44.97 -27.76
C GLU A 784 -0.48 45.97 -26.98
N LYS A 785 0.77 45.61 -26.65
CA LYS A 785 1.70 46.41 -25.83
C LYS A 785 1.03 46.86 -24.53
N THR A 786 0.56 45.90 -23.74
CA THR A 786 -0.19 46.16 -22.50
C THR A 786 0.64 47.04 -21.56
N ALA A 787 0.01 48.03 -20.93
CA ALA A 787 0.71 48.96 -20.02
C ALA A 787 0.88 48.40 -18.61
N THR A 788 -0.06 47.54 -18.21
CA THR A 788 -0.14 46.94 -16.89
C THR A 788 -0.66 45.52 -17.03
N ASN A 789 0.00 44.58 -16.34
CA ASN A 789 -0.41 43.18 -16.26
C ASN A 789 -0.70 42.81 -14.80
N PHE A 790 -1.91 42.31 -14.55
CA PHE A 790 -2.32 41.76 -13.27
C PHE A 790 -2.32 40.23 -13.35
N TYR A 791 -1.61 39.57 -12.44
CA TYR A 791 -1.57 38.11 -12.32
C TYR A 791 -2.18 37.70 -10.97
N MET A 792 -3.47 37.41 -10.92
CA MET A 792 -4.20 37.20 -9.65
C MET A 792 -4.94 35.85 -9.64
N GLY A 793 -4.38 34.85 -8.96
CA GLY A 793 -5.00 33.53 -8.83
C GLY A 793 -4.01 32.37 -8.71
N GLY A 794 -4.42 31.21 -9.22
CA GLY A 794 -3.65 29.97 -9.15
C GLY A 794 -2.68 29.81 -10.33
N PHE A 795 -1.38 29.90 -10.06
CA PHE A 795 -0.34 29.83 -11.08
C PHE A 795 0.56 28.62 -10.88
N TYR A 796 1.15 28.17 -11.99
CA TYR A 796 2.11 27.08 -12.07
C TYR A 796 3.32 27.54 -12.90
N ALA A 797 3.97 26.61 -13.62
CA ALA A 797 5.20 26.86 -14.38
C ALA A 797 5.11 27.96 -15.45
N GLU A 798 3.91 28.38 -15.86
CA GLU A 798 3.69 29.50 -16.78
C GLU A 798 3.96 30.87 -16.17
N SER A 799 4.00 30.99 -14.84
CA SER A 799 4.18 32.25 -14.11
C SER A 799 5.37 33.06 -14.63
N LEU A 800 6.54 32.43 -14.75
CA LEU A 800 7.76 33.08 -15.22
C LEU A 800 7.69 33.50 -16.69
N LEU A 801 7.06 32.68 -17.55
CA LEU A 801 6.91 32.99 -18.98
C LEU A 801 6.01 34.22 -19.19
N LEU A 802 4.94 34.32 -18.40
CA LEU A 802 4.03 35.46 -18.43
C LEU A 802 4.73 36.72 -17.91
N ALA A 803 5.41 36.62 -16.76
CA ALA A 803 6.04 37.76 -16.13
C ALA A 803 7.23 38.31 -16.95
N GLU A 804 8.06 37.45 -17.54
CA GLU A 804 9.15 37.89 -18.40
C GLU A 804 8.64 38.53 -19.71
N ALA A 805 7.57 37.98 -20.28
CA ALA A 805 6.92 38.59 -21.46
C ALA A 805 6.37 39.98 -21.14
N GLY A 806 5.69 40.15 -20.00
CA GLY A 806 5.19 41.46 -19.56
C GLY A 806 6.32 42.45 -19.31
N ALA A 807 7.39 42.03 -18.64
CA ALA A 807 8.59 42.84 -18.42
C ALA A 807 9.21 43.30 -19.75
N SER A 808 9.31 42.40 -20.74
CA SER A 808 9.86 42.72 -22.06
C SER A 808 9.06 43.80 -22.81
N THR A 809 7.77 43.95 -22.50
CA THR A 809 6.89 44.99 -23.06
C THR A 809 6.91 46.31 -22.27
N GLY A 810 7.60 46.35 -21.12
CA GLY A 810 7.65 47.52 -20.22
C GLY A 810 6.38 47.73 -19.40
N ALA A 811 5.55 46.69 -19.25
CA ALA A 811 4.33 46.74 -18.46
C ALA A 811 4.65 46.79 -16.96
N ILE A 812 3.88 47.55 -16.18
CA ILE A 812 3.88 47.39 -14.72
C ILE A 812 3.19 46.08 -14.38
N GLN A 813 3.78 45.27 -13.52
CA GLN A 813 3.31 43.94 -13.20
C GLN A 813 2.94 43.82 -11.72
N ILE A 814 1.69 43.45 -11.45
CA ILE A 814 1.18 43.22 -10.10
C ILE A 814 0.67 41.77 -10.02
N ALA A 815 1.33 40.96 -9.21
CA ALA A 815 1.01 39.55 -9.05
C ALA A 815 0.40 39.25 -7.67
N GLY A 816 -0.34 38.16 -7.56
CA GLY A 816 -0.87 37.62 -6.32
C GLY A 816 -1.24 36.15 -6.46
N THR A 817 -0.60 35.30 -5.65
CA THR A 817 -0.81 33.85 -5.67
C THR A 817 -0.56 33.24 -4.30
N ASP A 818 -1.24 32.12 -4.03
CA ASP A 818 -1.03 31.25 -2.88
C ASP A 818 -0.10 30.07 -3.16
N ALA A 819 0.35 29.92 -4.41
CA ALA A 819 1.26 28.86 -4.81
C ALA A 819 2.69 29.12 -4.31
N MET A 820 3.08 28.41 -3.24
CA MET A 820 4.42 28.50 -2.64
C MET A 820 5.57 28.29 -3.64
N THR A 821 5.35 27.45 -4.67
CA THR A 821 6.36 27.15 -5.70
C THR A 821 6.51 28.26 -6.75
N GLN A 822 5.52 29.14 -6.90
CA GLN A 822 5.54 30.20 -7.92
C GLN A 822 5.83 31.59 -7.35
N LEU A 823 5.62 31.80 -6.05
CA LEU A 823 5.93 33.05 -5.37
C LEU A 823 7.35 33.58 -5.67
N PRO A 824 8.42 32.76 -5.70
CA PRO A 824 9.76 33.26 -6.04
C PRO A 824 9.86 33.87 -7.44
N PHE A 825 9.13 33.34 -8.42
CA PHE A 825 9.15 33.88 -9.78
C PHE A 825 8.47 35.24 -9.82
N PHE A 826 7.29 35.39 -9.23
CA PHE A 826 6.62 36.71 -9.22
C PHE A 826 7.37 37.75 -8.39
N ILE A 827 7.92 37.38 -7.23
CA ILE A 827 8.71 38.31 -6.40
C ILE A 827 9.92 38.86 -7.16
N THR A 828 10.54 38.06 -8.03
CA THR A 828 11.74 38.46 -8.77
C THR A 828 11.48 39.16 -10.09
N THR A 829 10.28 39.01 -10.66
CA THR A 829 9.96 39.48 -12.02
C THR A 829 8.83 40.50 -12.09
N CYS A 830 8.03 40.66 -11.04
CA CYS A 830 6.95 41.63 -10.96
C CYS A 830 7.30 42.79 -10.02
N ASP A 831 6.77 43.98 -10.30
CA ASP A 831 6.99 45.18 -9.48
C ASP A 831 6.39 45.02 -8.08
N TYR A 832 5.22 44.38 -7.99
CA TYR A 832 4.54 44.11 -6.72
C TYR A 832 3.96 42.70 -6.70
N THR A 833 4.11 41.99 -5.58
CA THR A 833 3.59 40.64 -5.39
C THR A 833 2.84 40.51 -4.07
N LEU A 834 1.59 40.05 -4.11
CA LEU A 834 0.81 39.61 -2.95
C LEU A 834 1.20 38.17 -2.59
N MET A 835 1.72 37.97 -1.38
CA MET A 835 2.22 36.67 -0.95
C MET A 835 1.18 35.88 -0.18
N GLY A 836 0.73 34.75 -0.73
CA GLY A 836 -0.08 33.79 0.02
C GLY A 836 -1.37 34.39 0.54
N GLU A 837 -1.44 34.55 1.85
CA GLU A 837 -2.61 35.08 2.55
C GLU A 837 -2.99 36.52 2.15
N GLU A 838 -2.03 37.29 1.64
CA GLU A 838 -2.28 38.65 1.17
C GLU A 838 -3.27 38.68 -0.01
N LEU A 839 -3.27 37.64 -0.86
CA LEU A 839 -4.24 37.50 -1.95
C LEU A 839 -5.67 37.40 -1.42
N TYR A 840 -5.89 36.60 -0.37
CA TYR A 840 -7.23 36.43 0.20
C TYR A 840 -7.65 37.66 1.02
N ALA A 841 -6.69 38.26 1.73
CA ALA A 841 -6.90 39.46 2.51
C ALA A 841 -7.29 40.65 1.62
N ALA A 842 -6.85 40.69 0.36
CA ALA A 842 -7.12 41.78 -0.56
C ALA A 842 -8.60 42.15 -0.67
N SER A 843 -9.50 41.16 -0.64
CA SER A 843 -10.95 41.39 -0.63
C SER A 843 -11.41 42.27 0.54
N ALA A 844 -10.89 42.02 1.76
CA ALA A 844 -11.20 42.81 2.96
C ALA A 844 -10.65 44.23 2.89
N TYR A 845 -9.47 44.43 2.29
CA TYR A 845 -8.90 45.77 2.08
C TYR A 845 -9.73 46.59 1.09
N LEU A 846 -10.20 45.94 0.03
CA LEU A 846 -10.93 46.60 -1.05
C LEU A 846 -12.41 46.85 -0.71
N SER A 847 -13.06 45.95 0.02
CA SER A 847 -14.47 46.07 0.42
C SER A 847 -14.68 46.98 1.63
N GLN A 848 -13.67 47.10 2.50
CA GLN A 848 -13.78 47.74 3.83
C GLN A 848 -14.93 47.16 4.69
N ASP A 849 -15.36 45.94 4.41
CA ASP A 849 -16.42 45.26 5.17
C ASP A 849 -15.91 44.88 6.57
N PRO A 850 -16.53 45.38 7.66
CA PRO A 850 -16.14 45.05 9.03
C PRO A 850 -16.06 43.54 9.30
N ALA A 851 -16.90 42.72 8.67
CA ALA A 851 -16.88 41.27 8.86
C ALA A 851 -15.64 40.61 8.24
N GLN A 852 -15.24 41.04 7.04
CA GLN A 852 -14.02 40.56 6.38
C GLN A 852 -12.75 41.05 7.09
N ILE A 853 -12.78 42.27 7.63
CA ILE A 853 -11.68 42.79 8.45
C ILE A 853 -11.55 41.99 9.76
N ALA A 854 -12.68 41.63 10.38
CA ALA A 854 -12.68 40.81 11.59
C ALA A 854 -12.09 39.42 11.35
N SER A 855 -12.39 38.79 10.20
CA SER A 855 -11.88 37.45 9.89
C SER A 855 -10.35 37.41 9.79
N LEU A 856 -9.72 38.46 9.25
CA LEU A 856 -8.26 38.60 9.25
C LEU A 856 -7.68 38.64 10.66
N LYS A 857 -8.28 39.44 11.56
CA LYS A 857 -7.82 39.51 12.96
C LYS A 857 -8.00 38.21 13.72
N ILE A 858 -9.06 37.46 13.43
CA ILE A 858 -9.29 36.14 14.00
C ILE A 858 -8.17 35.19 13.57
N GLN A 859 -7.82 35.16 12.28
CA GLN A 859 -6.75 34.31 11.76
C GLN A 859 -5.39 34.69 12.36
N ASP A 860 -5.04 35.97 12.37
CA ASP A 860 -3.77 36.47 12.93
C ASP A 860 -3.60 36.08 14.40
N LEU A 861 -4.63 36.31 15.23
CA LEU A 861 -4.54 36.00 16.66
C LEU A 861 -4.47 34.49 16.91
N ASN A 862 -5.20 33.68 16.14
CA ASN A 862 -5.11 32.23 16.26
C ASN A 862 -3.71 31.72 15.89
N LYS A 863 -3.11 32.24 14.81
CA LYS A 863 -1.72 31.91 14.44
C LYS A 863 -0.75 32.30 15.55
N PHE A 864 -0.92 33.48 16.14
CA PHE A 864 -0.11 33.93 17.26
C PHE A 864 -0.23 32.99 18.47
N VAL A 865 -1.43 32.57 18.85
CA VAL A 865 -1.66 31.60 19.93
C VAL A 865 -0.96 30.27 19.62
N ILE A 866 -1.08 29.76 18.39
CA ILE A 866 -0.40 28.53 17.96
C ILE A 866 1.12 28.69 18.07
N MET A 867 1.69 29.81 17.61
CA MET A 867 3.13 30.08 17.72
C MET A 867 3.60 30.09 19.19
N VAL A 868 2.83 30.69 20.10
CA VAL A 868 3.14 30.70 21.54
C VAL A 868 3.09 29.28 22.13
N ILE A 869 2.06 28.50 21.79
CA ILE A 869 1.93 27.10 22.25
C ILE A 869 3.09 26.25 21.72
N MET A 870 3.47 26.42 20.45
CA MET A 870 4.61 25.73 19.86
C MET A 870 5.92 26.09 20.56
N LEU A 871 6.17 27.37 20.82
CA LEU A 871 7.37 27.82 21.54
C LEU A 871 7.40 27.25 22.96
N ALA A 872 6.27 27.27 23.68
CA ALA A 872 6.14 26.65 24.99
C ALA A 872 6.42 25.14 24.93
N GLY A 873 5.90 24.45 23.91
CA GLY A 873 6.16 23.03 23.65
C GLY A 873 7.64 22.73 23.45
N ILE A 874 8.33 23.51 22.62
CA ILE A 874 9.77 23.37 22.36
C ILE A 874 10.57 23.56 23.66
N ILE A 875 10.26 24.59 24.44
CA ILE A 875 10.91 24.86 25.72
C ILE A 875 10.67 23.69 26.70
N MET A 876 9.43 23.24 26.85
CA MET A 876 9.08 22.15 27.78
C MET A 876 9.76 20.83 27.43
N ILE A 877 9.76 20.45 26.15
CA ILE A 877 10.47 19.25 25.68
C ILE A 877 11.97 19.37 25.96
N SER A 878 12.56 20.56 25.78
CA SER A 878 13.99 20.79 26.07
C SER A 878 14.35 20.57 27.54
N PHE A 879 13.40 20.77 28.46
CA PHE A 879 13.54 20.46 29.89
C PHE A 879 13.10 19.03 30.28
N GLY A 880 12.73 18.17 29.31
CA GLY A 880 12.27 16.80 29.55
C GLY A 880 10.81 16.69 30.00
N TRP A 881 10.01 17.75 29.85
CA TRP A 881 8.59 17.74 30.20
C TRP A 881 7.74 17.43 28.96
N HIS A 882 7.29 16.17 28.86
CA HIS A 882 6.61 15.67 27.65
C HIS A 882 5.08 15.83 27.65
N TRP A 883 4.48 16.29 28.76
CA TRP A 883 3.02 16.32 28.91
C TRP A 883 2.32 17.22 27.89
N LEU A 884 2.89 18.40 27.57
CA LEU A 884 2.25 19.36 26.67
C LEU A 884 2.24 18.82 25.23
N TYR A 885 3.34 18.20 24.82
CA TYR A 885 3.42 17.51 23.53
C TYR A 885 2.43 16.34 23.47
N ASN A 886 2.38 15.50 24.50
CA ASN A 886 1.47 14.36 24.57
C ASN A 886 -0.01 14.77 24.66
N PHE A 887 -0.33 15.97 25.13
CA PHE A 887 -1.69 16.52 25.10
C PHE A 887 -2.19 16.77 23.66
N PHE A 888 -1.30 17.18 22.75
CA PHE A 888 -1.63 17.43 21.35
C PHE A 888 -1.51 16.18 20.45
N LEU A 889 -0.90 15.09 20.94
CA LEU A 889 -0.93 13.79 20.26
C LEU A 889 -2.34 13.19 20.31
N VAL A 890 -3.11 13.43 19.25
CA VAL A 890 -4.36 12.71 18.99
C VAL A 890 -3.99 11.40 18.30
N GLN A 891 -4.03 10.29 19.04
CA GLN A 891 -3.99 8.96 18.44
C GLN A 891 -5.27 8.80 17.60
N LEU A 892 -5.13 8.89 16.28
CA LEU A 892 -6.15 8.45 15.34
C LEU A 892 -6.15 6.92 15.44
N GLN A 893 -7.13 6.37 16.16
CA GLN A 893 -7.37 4.92 16.27
C GLN A 893 -7.81 4.33 14.94
#